data_AF-A0A978UWJ3-F1
#
_entry.id   AF-A0A978UWJ3-F1
#
_cell.length_a   1.000
_cell.length_b   1.000
_cell.length_c   1.000
_cell.angle_alpha   90.00
_cell.angle_beta   90.00
_cell.angle_gamma   90.00
#
_symmetry.space_group_name_H-M   'P 1'
#
loop_
_entity.id
_entity.type
_entity.pdbx_description
1 polymer ?
#
loop_
_entity_poly.entity_id
_entity_poly.type
_entity_poly.pdbx_seq_one_letter_code
_entity_poly.pdbx_strand_id
1 'polypeptide(L)'
;MVFQDFDKISERRRAERERKFKKRVTIGLITGLVLLVIIAAGVIVLVTTNNNNNDSNSNNKNSSTTSKSNKGSSSSSAKPSSSSSTSASSSSSSSLLSSSSGDSSSTRDVVKVEKVITSVCSSTDYKQRCHDSLTAAAKKQPELSQPKDFIKVAISAASDELTKAFNKTSNFTFNTPEEKAAFGDCKVLMEDALEELEASGKHVGDNATLTALSSKTPDLNSWLSAVQSYQQTCIDGFPVGKLKTDVKNAFNATKEFTSNSLALISEVASFLSTLQTPGSPGPATTRHLLDTDGFPTWMSHEDRRMLKASDVKLTPNVTVAKDGSGKFVIYVKEGVYDETVIVTKKMVNVTIYGDGSQKSIITGKKNFVDGVRTFETASFAALGEGFMGKAMGFRNTAGPEKHQAVAARIQSDRAIFVNCRFEGYQDTLYAQTHRQFYRSCVIAGTVDFIFGDAAAIFQNCNLVVRKPLDNQQNIVTAQGRTDVRETTGFVLQNCRVMADKALVPVKEKIRSYLGRPWKEFSRTIFMESDIEDIIHPDGWMPWEGEFALKTLYYAEYNNKGAGSKTTARVKWPGYKVIDKQEANKFTVENFLPGSWLNATGVPRLMMKVTSFTALNKLMSLLLLVAGFALVNNNSLATTETQEGDLVSKTCKQTLYSQVCESSLRSDPRSKTSDLRGLAGIALDLSIANGVRTLSYINHLKSEAAANNATDLFMSSCLSDCIEQYSDAIENLHDSIHALNDKSYDTLNSLVTAAMTDSDTCEDGFKEREGYESPLTEPNQYFSKLCSNLLAITALLV
;
A
#
# COMPACT_ATOMS: atom_id res chain seq x y z
N MET A 1 -22.26 -26.22 -36.59
CA MET A 1 -23.62 -25.67 -36.40
C MET A 1 -23.85 -25.45 -34.91
N VAL A 2 -23.58 -24.23 -34.40
CA VAL A 2 -23.64 -23.88 -32.96
C VAL A 2 -24.21 -22.46 -32.85
N PHE A 3 -25.48 -22.26 -33.20
CA PHE A 3 -26.11 -20.92 -33.13
C PHE A 3 -27.60 -20.89 -32.75
N GLN A 4 -28.23 -22.01 -32.36
CA GLN A 4 -29.68 -22.02 -32.04
C GLN A 4 -30.04 -21.94 -30.54
N ASP A 5 -29.08 -22.06 -29.61
CA ASP A 5 -29.40 -22.05 -28.17
C ASP A 5 -29.36 -20.67 -27.49
N PHE A 6 -28.97 -19.61 -28.22
CA PHE A 6 -28.95 -18.24 -27.67
C PHE A 6 -30.36 -17.64 -27.48
N ASP A 7 -31.34 -18.05 -28.28
CA ASP A 7 -32.70 -17.51 -28.21
C ASP A 7 -33.42 -17.91 -26.92
N LYS A 8 -33.25 -19.17 -26.46
CA LYS A 8 -33.82 -19.66 -25.19
C LYS A 8 -33.21 -18.96 -23.96
N ILE A 9 -31.95 -18.53 -24.04
CA ILE A 9 -31.29 -17.75 -22.97
C ILE A 9 -31.82 -16.31 -22.96
N SER A 10 -32.13 -15.74 -24.11
CA SER A 10 -32.71 -14.40 -24.23
C SER A 10 -34.12 -14.33 -23.61
N GLU A 11 -34.95 -15.35 -23.84
CA GLU A 11 -36.31 -15.44 -23.29
C GLU A 11 -36.31 -15.63 -21.77
N ARG A 12 -35.44 -16.50 -21.24
CA ARG A 12 -35.26 -16.66 -19.78
C ARG A 12 -34.84 -15.35 -19.12
N ARG A 13 -33.93 -14.58 -19.74
CA ARG A 13 -33.52 -13.25 -19.26
C ARG A 13 -34.62 -12.18 -19.38
N ARG A 14 -35.60 -12.35 -20.27
CA ARG A 14 -36.75 -11.44 -20.41
C ARG A 14 -37.78 -11.72 -19.30
N ALA A 15 -38.10 -12.99 -19.05
CA ALA A 15 -38.98 -13.39 -17.96
C ALA A 15 -38.43 -13.00 -16.57
N GLU A 16 -37.12 -13.12 -16.37
CA GLU A 16 -36.49 -12.72 -15.10
C GLU A 16 -36.49 -11.20 -14.89
N ARG A 17 -36.39 -10.41 -15.97
CA ARG A 17 -36.53 -8.95 -15.95
C ARG A 17 -37.94 -8.51 -15.61
N GLU A 18 -38.97 -9.15 -16.18
CA GLU A 18 -40.36 -8.88 -15.84
C GLU A 18 -40.68 -9.23 -14.38
N ARG A 19 -40.13 -10.33 -13.86
CA ARG A 19 -40.30 -10.70 -12.45
C ARG A 19 -39.66 -9.69 -11.50
N LYS A 20 -38.46 -9.19 -11.83
CA LYS A 20 -37.78 -8.12 -11.08
C LYS A 20 -38.51 -6.78 -11.19
N PHE A 21 -39.10 -6.48 -12.34
CA PHE A 21 -39.91 -5.26 -12.55
C PHE A 21 -41.20 -5.30 -11.72
N LYS A 22 -41.97 -6.41 -11.76
CA LYS A 22 -43.17 -6.59 -10.92
C LYS A 22 -42.85 -6.43 -9.43
N LYS A 23 -41.75 -7.03 -8.96
CA LYS A 23 -41.31 -6.89 -7.56
C LYS A 23 -40.98 -5.44 -7.18
N ARG A 24 -40.37 -4.66 -8.09
CA ARG A 24 -40.09 -3.23 -7.87
C ARG A 24 -41.37 -2.39 -7.83
N VAL A 25 -42.34 -2.67 -8.70
CA VAL A 25 -43.65 -1.99 -8.70
C VAL A 25 -44.42 -2.28 -7.41
N THR A 26 -44.46 -3.55 -6.96
CA THR A 26 -45.10 -3.91 -5.70
C THR A 26 -44.44 -3.23 -4.49
N ILE A 27 -43.11 -3.16 -4.45
CA ILE A 27 -42.39 -2.43 -3.40
C ILE A 27 -42.75 -0.94 -3.45
N GLY A 28 -42.78 -0.35 -4.65
CA GLY A 28 -43.18 1.06 -4.86
C GLY A 28 -44.58 1.37 -4.33
N LEU A 29 -45.56 0.51 -4.62
CA LEU A 29 -46.94 0.66 -4.14
C LEU A 29 -47.03 0.56 -2.61
N ILE A 30 -46.34 -0.40 -2.00
CA ILE A 30 -46.30 -0.56 -0.54
C ILE A 30 -45.66 0.66 0.11
N THR A 31 -44.54 1.16 -0.42
CA THR A 31 -43.87 2.35 0.11
C THR A 31 -44.73 3.61 -0.05
N GLY A 32 -45.49 3.75 -1.14
CA GLY A 32 -46.41 4.87 -1.34
C GLY A 32 -47.59 4.85 -0.35
N LEU A 33 -48.14 3.66 -0.07
CA LEU A 33 -49.21 3.48 0.90
C LEU A 33 -48.75 3.82 2.33
N VAL A 34 -47.54 3.38 2.71
CA VAL A 34 -46.94 3.73 4.01
C VAL A 34 -46.72 5.24 4.12
N LEU A 35 -46.27 5.91 3.04
CA LEU A 35 -46.06 7.35 3.04
C LEU A 35 -47.38 8.13 3.23
N LEU A 36 -48.47 7.68 2.60
CA LEU A 36 -49.79 8.29 2.76
C LEU A 36 -50.33 8.14 4.19
N VAL A 37 -50.10 6.99 4.83
CA VAL A 37 -50.48 6.78 6.24
C VAL A 37 -49.69 7.70 7.17
N ILE A 38 -48.39 7.91 6.91
CA ILE A 38 -47.55 8.83 7.70
C ILE A 38 -48.01 10.28 7.53
N ILE A 39 -48.38 10.69 6.31
CA ILE A 39 -48.90 12.04 6.05
C ILE A 39 -50.24 12.26 6.77
N ALA A 40 -51.14 11.28 6.72
CA ALA A 40 -52.43 11.36 7.42
C ALA A 40 -52.24 11.47 8.95
N ALA A 41 -51.30 10.71 9.53
CA ALA A 41 -50.97 10.80 10.94
C ALA A 41 -50.39 12.19 11.33
N GLY A 42 -49.53 12.76 10.47
CA GLY A 42 -48.97 14.10 10.67
C GLY A 42 -50.02 15.21 10.70
N VAL A 43 -51.04 15.13 9.83
CA VAL A 43 -52.15 16.10 9.80
C VAL A 43 -52.98 16.04 11.07
N ILE A 44 -53.23 14.84 11.61
CA ILE A 44 -54.00 14.66 12.85
C ILE A 44 -53.26 15.28 14.05
N VAL A 45 -51.94 15.10 14.14
CA VAL A 45 -51.11 15.69 15.20
C VAL A 45 -51.09 17.22 15.14
N LEU A 46 -51.06 17.80 13.93
CA LEU A 46 -51.01 19.24 13.73
C LEU A 46 -52.33 19.93 14.06
N VAL A 47 -53.47 19.28 13.79
CA VAL A 47 -54.81 19.75 14.19
C VAL A 47 -54.99 19.70 15.72
N THR A 48 -54.37 18.73 16.40
CA THR A 48 -54.47 18.60 17.87
C THR A 48 -53.57 19.57 18.61
N THR A 49 -52.41 19.95 18.06
CA THR A 49 -51.53 20.96 18.68
C THR A 49 -52.06 22.40 18.51
N ASN A 50 -52.78 22.69 17.43
CA ASN A 50 -53.28 24.04 17.18
C ASN A 50 -54.47 24.44 18.07
N ASN A 51 -55.17 23.47 18.67
CA ASN A 51 -56.26 23.73 19.64
C ASN A 51 -55.75 24.07 21.05
N ASN A 52 -54.48 23.82 21.37
CA ASN A 52 -53.93 24.03 22.72
C ASN A 52 -53.21 25.39 22.91
N ASN A 53 -53.07 26.21 21.86
CA ASN A 53 -52.30 27.46 21.89
C ASN A 53 -53.13 28.74 22.02
N ASN A 54 -54.41 28.66 22.39
CA ASN A 54 -55.28 29.84 22.50
C ASN A 54 -55.35 30.52 23.87
N ASP A 55 -54.59 30.06 24.87
CA ASP A 55 -54.53 30.72 26.18
C ASP A 55 -53.08 31.07 26.55
N SER A 56 -52.61 32.25 26.14
CA SER A 56 -51.68 33.11 26.92
C SER A 56 -51.27 34.38 26.15
N ASN A 57 -51.87 35.51 26.56
CA ASN A 57 -51.38 36.91 26.61
C ASN A 57 -50.40 37.40 25.54
N SER A 58 -50.71 38.40 24.69
CA SER A 58 -51.20 39.78 24.93
C SER A 58 -50.22 40.71 25.67
N ASN A 59 -49.97 41.87 25.04
CA ASN A 59 -49.29 43.11 25.49
C ASN A 59 -47.74 43.10 25.46
N ASN A 60 -47.01 44.09 24.90
CA ASN A 60 -47.37 45.42 24.39
C ASN A 60 -46.26 45.99 23.47
N LYS A 61 -46.64 47.05 22.75
CA LYS A 61 -46.04 47.73 21.58
C LYS A 61 -44.84 48.68 21.82
N ASN A 62 -44.13 48.87 20.69
CA ASN A 62 -43.53 50.09 20.08
C ASN A 62 -42.45 50.91 20.81
N SER A 63 -41.33 51.19 20.11
CA SER A 63 -41.14 52.44 19.34
C SER A 63 -39.71 52.58 18.76
N SER A 64 -39.64 53.24 17.59
CA SER A 64 -38.51 53.72 16.79
C SER A 64 -37.60 54.76 17.53
N THR A 65 -36.43 55.25 17.06
CA THR A 65 -36.04 55.79 15.74
C THR A 65 -34.56 56.22 15.71
N THR A 66 -33.90 56.11 14.54
CA THR A 66 -32.83 56.95 13.89
C THR A 66 -31.76 57.78 14.65
N SER A 67 -30.52 57.72 14.14
CA SER A 67 -29.71 58.80 13.47
C SER A 67 -28.19 58.57 13.69
N LYS A 68 -27.20 59.19 13.02
CA LYS A 68 -26.83 59.52 11.62
C LYS A 68 -25.41 60.15 11.71
N SER A 69 -24.57 60.02 10.66
CA SER A 69 -23.44 60.94 10.29
C SER A 69 -22.12 60.85 11.12
N ASN A 70 -20.90 61.17 10.65
CA ASN A 70 -20.30 61.53 9.35
C ASN A 70 -18.76 61.60 9.49
N LYS A 71 -18.02 61.38 8.37
CA LYS A 71 -16.76 62.03 7.85
C LYS A 71 -15.53 62.26 8.77
N GLY A 72 -14.27 62.23 8.33
CA GLY A 72 -13.57 62.14 7.03
C GLY A 72 -12.05 62.09 7.29
N SER A 73 -11.23 61.47 6.40
CA SER A 73 -10.23 62.12 5.49
C SER A 73 -9.10 62.89 6.21
N SER A 74 -7.79 62.77 5.94
CA SER A 74 -7.05 62.50 4.69
C SER A 74 -5.51 62.49 4.89
N SER A 75 -4.78 61.78 3.99
CA SER A 75 -3.54 62.19 3.25
C SER A 75 -2.26 62.58 4.01
N SER A 76 -1.00 62.34 3.58
CA SER A 76 -0.38 61.88 2.33
C SER A 76 1.17 61.98 2.43
N SER A 77 1.89 61.05 1.76
CA SER A 77 3.10 61.22 0.90
C SER A 77 4.40 61.85 1.50
N ALA A 78 5.65 61.59 1.08
CA ALA A 78 6.26 61.00 -0.12
C ALA A 78 7.75 60.57 0.12
N LYS A 79 8.30 59.80 -0.83
CA LYS A 79 9.71 59.36 -1.14
C LYS A 79 10.64 60.55 -1.56
N PRO A 80 11.93 60.43 -2.03
CA PRO A 80 12.69 59.28 -2.63
C PRO A 80 14.26 59.17 -2.38
N SER A 81 14.89 58.07 -2.88
CA SER A 81 16.23 57.84 -3.55
C SER A 81 17.54 58.53 -3.04
N SER A 82 18.80 58.05 -3.13
CA SER A 82 19.57 57.13 -4.03
C SER A 82 21.04 56.86 -3.53
N SER A 83 21.70 55.85 -4.14
CA SER A 83 23.11 55.74 -4.64
C SER A 83 24.37 55.45 -3.77
N SER A 84 25.09 54.35 -4.16
CA SER A 84 26.57 54.15 -4.46
C SER A 84 27.64 54.37 -3.36
N SER A 85 28.84 53.75 -3.25
CA SER A 85 29.76 52.97 -4.13
C SER A 85 31.00 52.44 -3.34
N THR A 86 31.75 51.45 -3.91
CA THR A 86 33.26 51.24 -3.93
C THR A 86 34.08 51.06 -2.62
N SER A 87 35.24 50.40 -2.48
CA SER A 87 36.12 49.42 -3.17
C SER A 87 37.46 49.32 -2.37
N ALA A 88 38.30 48.29 -2.62
CA ALA A 88 39.78 48.22 -2.46
C ALA A 88 40.41 47.33 -1.34
N SER A 89 41.69 47.05 -1.53
CA SER A 89 42.41 45.76 -1.48
C SER A 89 43.77 45.82 -0.75
N SER A 90 44.47 44.67 -0.68
CA SER A 90 45.94 44.45 -0.48
C SER A 90 46.44 44.32 0.98
N SER A 91 47.59 43.72 1.36
CA SER A 91 48.34 42.48 0.99
C SER A 91 49.60 42.39 1.90
N SER A 92 50.06 41.17 2.23
CA SER A 92 51.47 40.73 2.49
C SER A 92 52.10 40.68 3.92
N SER A 93 52.45 39.43 4.31
CA SER A 93 53.79 38.92 4.73
C SER A 93 54.30 38.86 6.20
N SER A 94 54.53 37.58 6.61
CA SER A 94 55.65 36.97 7.37
C SER A 94 55.91 37.27 8.85
N SER A 95 55.83 36.23 9.72
CA SER A 95 56.99 35.52 10.32
C SER A 95 56.58 34.47 11.37
N LEU A 96 57.42 33.44 11.51
CA LEU A 96 57.31 32.22 12.32
C LEU A 96 57.33 32.45 13.85
N LEU A 97 56.56 31.64 14.61
CA LEU A 97 57.05 30.70 15.66
C LEU A 97 55.89 30.15 16.53
N SER A 98 55.89 28.81 16.62
CA SER A 98 55.27 27.91 17.61
C SER A 98 54.27 28.44 18.65
N SER A 99 53.09 27.81 18.72
CA SER A 99 52.74 26.96 19.87
C SER A 99 51.38 26.28 19.65
N SER A 100 51.30 25.05 20.13
CA SER A 100 50.17 24.13 20.10
C SER A 100 48.87 24.75 20.63
N SER A 101 47.81 24.74 19.82
CA SER A 101 46.41 24.67 20.26
C SER A 101 45.48 24.70 19.05
N GLY A 102 45.00 23.53 18.61
CA GLY A 102 44.08 23.48 17.47
C GLY A 102 43.69 22.09 16.99
N ASP A 103 43.35 21.17 17.89
CA ASP A 103 42.81 19.85 17.50
C ASP A 103 41.49 19.53 18.22
N SER A 104 40.53 20.47 18.17
CA SER A 104 39.18 20.22 18.69
C SER A 104 38.05 20.39 17.67
N SER A 105 38.38 20.73 16.42
CA SER A 105 37.40 20.86 15.33
C SER A 105 37.27 19.57 14.52
N SER A 106 38.37 18.90 14.18
CA SER A 106 38.41 17.71 13.32
C SER A 106 37.72 16.49 13.97
N THR A 107 37.90 16.30 15.27
CA THR A 107 37.36 15.18 16.06
C THR A 107 35.86 15.32 16.34
N ARG A 108 35.32 16.56 16.41
CA ARG A 108 33.88 16.77 16.62
C ARG A 108 33.06 16.48 15.37
N ASP A 109 33.60 16.70 14.18
CA ASP A 109 32.88 16.46 12.93
C ASP A 109 32.86 14.96 12.57
N VAL A 110 33.94 14.22 12.84
CA VAL A 110 33.98 12.76 12.68
C VAL A 110 33.01 12.03 13.62
N VAL A 111 32.89 12.48 14.88
CA VAL A 111 31.96 11.90 15.86
C VAL A 111 30.48 12.16 15.49
N LYS A 112 30.18 13.29 14.84
CA LYS A 112 28.82 13.59 14.35
C LYS A 112 28.42 12.71 13.17
N VAL A 113 29.33 12.51 12.20
CA VAL A 113 29.07 11.68 11.03
C VAL A 113 28.86 10.21 11.42
N GLU A 114 29.66 9.69 12.35
CA GLU A 114 29.51 8.31 12.82
C GLU A 114 28.14 8.08 13.49
N LYS A 115 27.65 9.02 14.30
CA LYS A 115 26.30 8.93 14.91
C LYS A 115 25.18 8.93 13.86
N VAL A 116 25.32 9.73 12.80
CA VAL A 116 24.35 9.75 11.69
C VAL A 116 24.37 8.42 10.94
N ILE A 117 25.55 7.85 10.68
CA ILE A 117 25.68 6.53 10.05
C ILE A 117 25.00 5.44 10.89
N THR A 118 25.24 5.42 12.21
CA THR A 118 24.56 4.47 13.11
C THR A 118 23.05 4.61 13.09
N SER A 119 22.55 5.85 13.12
CA SER A 119 21.11 6.11 13.07
C SER A 119 20.48 5.72 11.73
N VAL A 120 21.17 5.96 10.62
CA VAL A 120 20.66 5.67 9.26
C VAL A 120 20.71 4.17 8.96
N CYS A 121 21.72 3.46 9.48
CA CYS A 121 21.87 2.02 9.30
C CYS A 121 21.07 1.17 10.29
N SER A 122 20.46 1.75 11.32
CA SER A 122 19.72 1.00 12.35
C SER A 122 18.48 0.29 11.79
N SER A 123 17.83 0.90 10.79
CA SER A 123 16.61 0.39 10.16
C SER A 123 16.85 -0.50 8.94
N THR A 124 18.12 -0.80 8.61
CA THR A 124 18.47 -1.68 7.48
C THR A 124 18.58 -3.14 7.90
N ASP A 125 18.27 -4.04 6.98
CA ASP A 125 18.34 -5.49 7.24
C ASP A 125 19.80 -5.98 7.27
N TYR A 126 20.71 -5.27 6.58
CA TYR A 126 22.16 -5.58 6.55
C TYR A 126 22.98 -4.45 7.18
N LYS A 127 22.80 -4.27 8.50
CA LYS A 127 23.38 -3.17 9.30
C LYS A 127 24.89 -3.04 9.12
N GLN A 128 25.64 -4.15 9.23
CA GLN A 128 27.10 -4.12 9.13
C GLN A 128 27.59 -3.66 7.74
N ARG A 129 26.98 -4.17 6.67
CA ARG A 129 27.28 -3.73 5.29
C ARG A 129 26.97 -2.25 5.09
N CYS A 130 25.87 -1.78 5.67
CA CYS A 130 25.49 -0.37 5.64
C CYS A 130 26.57 0.48 6.32
N HIS A 131 26.93 0.14 7.55
CA HIS A 131 27.99 0.81 8.31
C HIS A 131 29.32 0.85 7.55
N ASP A 132 29.83 -0.31 7.14
CA ASP A 132 31.14 -0.41 6.49
C ASP A 132 31.22 0.44 5.22
N SER A 133 30.15 0.42 4.40
CA SER A 133 30.11 1.20 3.16
C SER A 133 30.00 2.70 3.39
N LEU A 134 29.13 3.15 4.30
CA LEU A 134 28.96 4.57 4.60
C LEU A 134 30.19 5.15 5.31
N THR A 135 30.79 4.43 6.26
CA THR A 135 32.02 4.85 6.95
C THR A 135 33.21 4.91 5.98
N ALA A 136 33.33 3.95 5.05
CA ALA A 136 34.35 4.00 4.01
C ALA A 136 34.19 5.20 3.06
N ALA A 137 32.96 5.61 2.76
CA ALA A 137 32.68 6.79 1.96
C ALA A 137 32.92 8.09 2.74
N ALA A 138 32.50 8.17 4.00
CA ALA A 138 32.73 9.30 4.90
C ALA A 138 34.22 9.63 5.06
N LYS A 139 35.08 8.60 5.12
CA LYS A 139 36.54 8.78 5.15
C LYS A 139 37.11 9.41 3.87
N LYS A 140 36.45 9.21 2.72
CA LYS A 140 36.88 9.75 1.41
C LYS A 140 36.29 11.13 1.11
N GLN A 141 35.12 11.45 1.69
CA GLN A 141 34.39 12.69 1.47
C GLN A 141 33.98 13.33 2.81
N PRO A 142 34.81 14.25 3.36
CA PRO A 142 34.54 14.90 4.65
C PRO A 142 33.28 15.78 4.69
N GLU A 143 32.70 16.08 3.53
CA GLU A 143 31.55 17.00 3.35
C GLU A 143 30.18 16.31 3.52
N LEU A 144 30.17 14.98 3.72
CA LEU A 144 28.96 14.17 3.93
C LEU A 144 28.22 14.62 5.20
N SER A 145 27.15 15.41 5.03
CA SER A 145 26.45 16.04 6.15
C SER A 145 24.93 15.88 6.12
N GLN A 146 24.33 15.60 4.96
CA GLN A 146 22.87 15.47 4.84
C GLN A 146 22.41 14.02 4.60
N PRO A 147 21.23 13.60 5.11
CA PRO A 147 20.66 12.27 4.88
C PRO A 147 20.61 11.84 3.40
N LYS A 148 20.35 12.79 2.50
CA LYS A 148 20.33 12.54 1.05
C LYS A 148 21.69 12.07 0.51
N ASP A 149 22.79 12.53 1.11
CA ASP A 149 24.14 12.20 0.65
C ASP A 149 24.45 10.73 1.00
N PHE A 150 23.99 10.25 2.16
CA PHE A 150 24.09 8.83 2.54
C PHE A 150 23.27 7.92 1.63
N ILE A 151 22.08 8.34 1.20
CA ILE A 151 21.31 7.61 0.18
C ILE A 151 22.09 7.53 -1.14
N LYS A 152 22.65 8.64 -1.59
CA LYS A 152 23.44 8.68 -2.83
C LYS A 152 24.67 7.75 -2.74
N VAL A 153 25.34 7.74 -1.59
CA VAL A 153 26.46 6.83 -1.31
C VAL A 153 26.01 5.38 -1.32
N ALA A 154 24.89 5.03 -0.69
CA ALA A 154 24.38 3.66 -0.67
C ALA A 154 24.04 3.15 -2.07
N ILE A 155 23.37 3.97 -2.89
CA ILE A 155 23.08 3.66 -4.30
C ILE A 155 24.39 3.48 -5.10
N SER A 156 25.37 4.36 -4.87
CA SER A 156 26.68 4.27 -5.54
C SER A 156 27.42 2.99 -5.14
N ALA A 157 27.38 2.61 -3.86
CA ALA A 157 27.96 1.37 -3.36
C ALA A 157 27.28 0.13 -3.99
N ALA A 158 25.96 0.16 -4.17
CA ALA A 158 25.23 -0.89 -4.89
C ALA A 158 25.68 -0.98 -6.36
N SER A 159 25.88 0.16 -7.03
CA SER A 159 26.37 0.22 -8.43
C SER A 159 27.80 -0.32 -8.58
N ASP A 160 28.69 0.08 -7.67
CA ASP A 160 30.07 -0.41 -7.64
C ASP A 160 30.11 -1.92 -7.41
N GLU A 161 29.31 -2.41 -6.47
CA GLU A 161 29.28 -3.84 -6.17
C GLU A 161 28.62 -4.65 -7.29
N LEU A 162 27.59 -4.12 -7.94
CA LEU A 162 26.98 -4.72 -9.14
C LEU A 162 28.03 -4.86 -10.25
N THR A 163 28.82 -3.82 -10.49
CA THR A 163 29.89 -3.84 -11.50
C THR A 163 30.95 -4.89 -11.17
N LYS A 164 31.38 -4.98 -9.89
CA LYS A 164 32.33 -6.01 -9.44
C LYS A 164 31.77 -7.42 -9.59
N ALA A 165 30.52 -7.63 -9.16
CA ALA A 165 29.83 -8.91 -9.28
C ALA A 165 29.74 -9.35 -10.74
N PHE A 166 29.35 -8.44 -11.63
CA PHE A 166 29.26 -8.74 -13.05
C PHE A 166 30.62 -9.07 -13.69
N ASN A 167 31.67 -8.28 -13.40
CA ASN A 167 33.04 -8.57 -13.84
C ASN A 167 33.58 -9.90 -13.30
N LYS A 168 33.14 -10.31 -12.11
CA LYS A 168 33.46 -11.64 -11.56
C LYS A 168 32.75 -12.74 -12.36
N THR A 169 31.46 -12.56 -12.65
CA THR A 169 30.69 -13.54 -13.44
C THR A 169 31.19 -13.68 -14.87
N SER A 170 31.73 -12.61 -15.48
CA SER A 170 32.31 -12.68 -16.84
C SER A 170 33.57 -13.55 -16.91
N ASN A 171 34.22 -13.83 -15.78
CA ASN A 171 35.38 -14.70 -15.71
C ASN A 171 35.01 -16.18 -15.49
N PHE A 172 33.72 -16.50 -15.37
CA PHE A 172 33.27 -17.89 -15.25
C PHE A 172 33.36 -18.61 -16.60
N THR A 173 33.52 -19.93 -16.53
CA THR A 173 33.55 -20.77 -17.74
C THR A 173 32.13 -21.18 -18.12
N PHE A 174 31.73 -20.85 -19.34
CA PHE A 174 30.44 -21.23 -19.93
C PHE A 174 30.67 -22.32 -20.97
N ASN A 175 30.36 -23.57 -20.61
CA ASN A 175 30.69 -24.75 -21.39
C ASN A 175 29.63 -25.07 -22.44
N THR A 176 28.36 -24.78 -22.16
CA THR A 176 27.22 -25.13 -23.02
C THR A 176 26.69 -23.91 -23.79
N PRO A 177 26.03 -24.11 -24.95
CA PRO A 177 25.30 -23.03 -25.65
C PRO A 177 24.27 -22.35 -24.75
N GLU A 178 23.58 -23.11 -23.91
CA GLU A 178 22.57 -22.63 -22.98
C GLU A 178 23.17 -21.71 -21.92
N GLU A 179 24.34 -22.05 -21.37
CA GLU A 179 25.07 -21.20 -20.41
C GLU A 179 25.58 -19.91 -21.04
N LYS A 180 26.09 -19.97 -22.28
CA LYS A 180 26.54 -18.78 -23.02
C LYS A 180 25.40 -17.84 -23.34
N ALA A 181 24.27 -18.40 -23.75
CA ALA A 181 23.05 -17.65 -23.96
C ALA A 181 22.61 -17.01 -22.63
N ALA A 182 22.55 -17.80 -21.53
CA ALA A 182 22.18 -17.33 -20.19
C ALA A 182 22.99 -16.11 -19.74
N PHE A 183 24.30 -16.16 -19.97
CA PHE A 183 25.18 -15.03 -19.71
C PHE A 183 24.89 -13.82 -20.61
N GLY A 184 24.54 -14.04 -21.88
CA GLY A 184 24.10 -12.98 -22.80
C GLY A 184 22.85 -12.22 -22.30
N ASP A 185 21.83 -12.95 -21.83
CA ASP A 185 20.64 -12.32 -21.22
C ASP A 185 20.99 -11.61 -19.93
N CYS A 186 21.83 -12.25 -19.10
CA CYS A 186 22.30 -11.64 -17.86
C CYS A 186 23.01 -10.31 -18.13
N LYS A 187 23.85 -10.23 -19.17
CA LYS A 187 24.51 -8.97 -19.55
C LYS A 187 23.52 -7.84 -19.81
N VAL A 188 22.47 -8.09 -20.60
CA VAL A 188 21.43 -7.09 -20.90
C VAL A 188 20.72 -6.66 -19.61
N LEU A 189 20.37 -7.61 -18.74
CA LEU A 189 19.71 -7.33 -17.47
C LEU A 189 20.60 -6.54 -16.51
N MET A 190 21.92 -6.76 -16.52
CA MET A 190 22.85 -6.03 -15.66
C MET A 190 23.13 -4.63 -16.19
N GLU A 191 23.17 -4.44 -17.50
CA GLU A 191 23.16 -3.10 -18.13
C GLU A 191 21.89 -2.35 -17.74
N ASP A 192 20.71 -2.99 -17.82
CA ASP A 192 19.45 -2.40 -17.38
C ASP A 192 19.49 -2.02 -15.89
N ALA A 193 20.02 -2.87 -15.02
CA ALA A 193 20.15 -2.60 -13.59
C ALA A 193 21.11 -1.44 -13.28
N LEU A 194 22.22 -1.32 -14.00
CA LEU A 194 23.15 -0.20 -13.84
C LEU A 194 22.51 1.13 -14.27
N GLU A 195 21.72 1.14 -15.35
CA GLU A 195 20.96 2.32 -15.76
C GLU A 195 19.96 2.78 -14.67
N GLU A 196 19.26 1.85 -14.03
CA GLU A 196 18.34 2.18 -12.92
C GLU A 196 19.06 2.74 -11.69
N LEU A 197 20.24 2.21 -11.35
CA LEU A 197 21.08 2.72 -10.26
C LEU A 197 21.63 4.12 -10.58
N GLU A 198 22.06 4.36 -11.82
CA GLU A 198 22.52 5.67 -12.26
C GLU A 198 21.38 6.70 -12.24
N ALA A 199 20.19 6.32 -12.73
CA ALA A 199 18.99 7.15 -12.67
C ALA A 199 18.61 7.48 -11.23
N SER A 200 18.69 6.50 -10.33
CA SER A 200 18.45 6.68 -8.90
C SER A 200 19.46 7.67 -8.28
N GLY A 201 20.76 7.50 -8.55
CA GLY A 201 21.82 8.38 -8.05
C GLY A 201 21.68 9.83 -8.54
N LYS A 202 21.27 10.03 -9.80
CA LYS A 202 20.97 11.35 -10.39
C LYS A 202 19.77 12.00 -9.73
N HIS A 203 18.69 11.26 -9.45
CA HIS A 203 17.49 11.83 -8.82
C HIS A 203 17.68 12.19 -7.36
N VAL A 204 18.69 11.62 -6.70
CA VAL A 204 19.11 12.02 -5.35
C VAL A 204 20.03 13.25 -5.40
N GLY A 205 20.76 13.47 -6.50
CA GLY A 205 21.77 14.53 -6.63
C GLY A 205 21.43 15.64 -7.65
N ASP A 206 20.98 16.79 -7.14
CA ASP A 206 21.27 18.17 -7.60
C ASP A 206 20.26 19.12 -6.94
N ASN A 207 20.70 19.97 -5.99
CA ASN A 207 19.90 21.01 -5.31
C ASN A 207 18.53 20.58 -4.72
N ALA A 208 18.25 19.28 -4.65
CA ALA A 208 17.01 18.74 -4.11
C ALA A 208 16.96 18.98 -2.59
N THR A 209 15.91 19.67 -2.16
CA THR A 209 15.54 19.74 -0.75
C THR A 209 15.08 18.36 -0.28
N LEU A 210 15.14 18.09 1.02
CA LEU A 210 14.70 16.82 1.59
C LEU A 210 13.22 16.54 1.22
N THR A 211 12.38 17.58 1.13
CA THR A 211 11.00 17.51 0.61
C THR A 211 10.91 17.07 -0.85
N ALA A 212 11.81 17.55 -1.72
CA ALA A 212 11.85 17.11 -3.11
C ALA A 212 12.22 15.61 -3.21
N LEU A 213 13.09 15.12 -2.33
CA LEU A 213 13.47 13.71 -2.27
C LEU A 213 12.29 12.80 -1.87
N SER A 214 11.47 13.21 -0.88
CA SER A 214 10.24 12.47 -0.51
C SER A 214 9.28 12.30 -1.70
N SER A 215 9.14 13.34 -2.52
CA SER A 215 8.30 13.26 -3.73
C SER A 215 8.84 12.27 -4.78
N LYS A 216 10.13 11.92 -4.71
CA LYS A 216 10.82 10.98 -5.60
C LYS A 216 10.97 9.58 -5.02
N THR A 217 10.69 9.38 -3.74
CA THR A 217 10.72 8.06 -3.08
C THR A 217 9.97 6.97 -3.86
N PRO A 218 8.75 7.21 -4.42
CA PRO A 218 8.07 6.21 -5.24
C PRO A 218 8.87 5.75 -6.48
N ASP A 219 9.56 6.67 -7.14
CA ASP A 219 10.37 6.37 -8.32
C ASP A 219 11.63 5.59 -7.92
N LEU A 220 12.35 6.05 -6.88
CA LEU A 220 13.52 5.37 -6.34
C LEU A 220 13.21 3.94 -5.88
N ASN A 221 12.10 3.74 -5.15
CA ASN A 221 11.66 2.42 -4.73
C ASN A 221 11.37 1.51 -5.93
N SER A 222 10.75 2.04 -6.99
CA SER A 222 10.48 1.29 -8.20
C SER A 222 11.77 0.87 -8.92
N TRP A 223 12.73 1.78 -9.06
CA TRP A 223 14.00 1.51 -9.77
C TRP A 223 14.89 0.54 -8.98
N LEU A 224 15.00 0.71 -7.65
CA LEU A 224 15.79 -0.20 -6.83
C LEU A 224 15.16 -1.59 -6.69
N SER A 225 13.83 -1.70 -6.66
CA SER A 225 13.17 -3.02 -6.74
C SER A 225 13.43 -3.66 -8.13
N ALA A 226 13.47 -2.85 -9.20
CA ALA A 226 13.80 -3.36 -10.53
C ALA A 226 15.22 -3.93 -10.62
N VAL A 227 16.19 -3.31 -9.95
CA VAL A 227 17.57 -3.81 -9.85
C VAL A 227 17.61 -5.22 -9.25
N GLN A 228 16.85 -5.47 -8.17
CA GLN A 228 16.76 -6.81 -7.58
C GLN A 228 16.07 -7.81 -8.53
N SER A 229 14.98 -7.42 -9.17
CA SER A 229 14.27 -8.23 -10.17
C SER A 229 15.18 -8.61 -11.37
N TYR A 230 16.01 -7.70 -11.87
CA TYR A 230 16.95 -7.98 -12.95
C TYR A 230 18.06 -8.95 -12.53
N GLN A 231 18.63 -8.78 -11.32
CA GLN A 231 19.60 -9.73 -10.76
C GLN A 231 18.98 -11.12 -10.64
N GLN A 232 17.76 -11.20 -10.12
CA GLN A 232 17.07 -12.47 -9.96
C GLN A 232 16.74 -13.12 -11.31
N THR A 233 16.30 -12.34 -12.30
CA THR A 233 16.05 -12.82 -13.66
C THR A 233 17.33 -13.35 -14.31
N CYS A 234 18.47 -12.66 -14.13
CA CYS A 234 19.77 -13.14 -14.59
C CYS A 234 20.09 -14.51 -13.98
N ILE A 235 20.00 -14.65 -12.66
CA ILE A 235 20.29 -15.89 -11.93
C ILE A 235 19.36 -17.02 -12.41
N ASP A 236 18.08 -16.72 -12.65
CA ASP A 236 17.10 -17.72 -13.08
C ASP A 236 17.32 -18.20 -14.51
N GLY A 237 17.94 -17.39 -15.37
CA GLY A 237 18.29 -17.75 -16.74
C GLY A 237 19.34 -18.87 -16.84
N PHE A 238 20.14 -19.10 -15.79
CA PHE A 238 21.12 -20.17 -15.75
C PHE A 238 20.49 -21.54 -15.44
N PRO A 239 20.99 -22.63 -16.07
CA PRO A 239 20.52 -23.97 -15.78
C PRO A 239 20.83 -24.37 -14.33
N VAL A 240 20.02 -25.29 -13.77
CA VAL A 240 20.25 -25.81 -12.41
C VAL A 240 21.60 -26.50 -12.34
N GLY A 241 22.44 -26.09 -11.39
CA GLY A 241 23.78 -26.65 -11.20
C GLY A 241 24.72 -25.69 -10.49
N LYS A 242 26.00 -26.05 -10.45
CA LYS A 242 27.06 -25.28 -9.76
C LYS A 242 27.16 -23.84 -10.29
N LEU A 243 27.08 -23.64 -11.60
CA LEU A 243 27.21 -22.32 -12.21
C LEU A 243 26.12 -21.35 -11.73
N LYS A 244 24.85 -21.78 -11.68
CA LYS A 244 23.76 -20.95 -11.14
C LYS A 244 24.01 -20.56 -9.69
N THR A 245 24.51 -21.48 -8.87
CA THR A 245 24.88 -21.20 -7.48
C THR A 245 26.05 -20.21 -7.39
N ASP A 246 27.08 -20.37 -8.22
CA ASP A 246 28.24 -19.47 -8.26
C ASP A 246 27.82 -18.05 -8.69
N VAL A 247 26.95 -17.94 -9.70
CA VAL A 247 26.37 -16.66 -10.16
C VAL A 247 25.52 -16.03 -9.06
N LYS A 248 24.64 -16.80 -8.42
CA LYS A 248 23.85 -16.32 -7.27
C LYS A 248 24.76 -15.78 -6.17
N ASN A 249 25.80 -16.53 -5.80
CA ASN A 249 26.75 -16.13 -4.77
C ASN A 249 27.53 -14.86 -5.15
N ALA A 250 27.82 -14.64 -6.44
CA ALA A 250 28.46 -13.42 -6.90
C ALA A 250 27.58 -12.16 -6.68
N PHE A 251 26.26 -12.29 -6.80
CA PHE A 251 25.32 -11.17 -6.67
C PHE A 251 24.78 -10.95 -5.25
N ASN A 252 25.03 -11.85 -4.28
CA ASN A 252 24.53 -11.71 -2.91
C ASN A 252 24.89 -10.35 -2.29
N ALA A 253 26.14 -9.90 -2.45
CA ALA A 253 26.58 -8.60 -1.95
C ALA A 253 25.80 -7.44 -2.58
N THR A 254 25.56 -7.48 -3.88
CA THR A 254 24.78 -6.46 -4.58
C THR A 254 23.33 -6.43 -4.10
N LYS A 255 22.72 -7.61 -3.87
CA LYS A 255 21.38 -7.71 -3.30
C LYS A 255 21.32 -7.01 -1.94
N GLU A 256 22.29 -7.28 -1.06
CA GLU A 256 22.39 -6.66 0.27
C GLU A 256 22.53 -5.13 0.20
N PHE A 257 23.38 -4.60 -0.69
CA PHE A 257 23.53 -3.15 -0.88
C PHE A 257 22.27 -2.49 -1.46
N THR A 258 21.59 -3.17 -2.39
CA THR A 258 20.33 -2.67 -2.96
C THR A 258 19.23 -2.64 -1.90
N SER A 259 19.16 -3.68 -1.05
CA SER A 259 18.24 -3.76 0.09
C SER A 259 18.48 -2.65 1.11
N ASN A 260 19.75 -2.42 1.49
CA ASN A 260 20.12 -1.29 2.34
C ASN A 260 19.67 0.04 1.72
N SER A 261 19.87 0.24 0.42
CA SER A 261 19.44 1.46 -0.28
C SER A 261 17.92 1.68 -0.20
N LEU A 262 17.12 0.62 -0.38
CA LEU A 262 15.65 0.66 -0.20
C LEU A 262 15.24 1.03 1.23
N ALA A 263 15.95 0.48 2.23
CA ALA A 263 15.70 0.81 3.63
C ALA A 263 16.01 2.29 3.94
N LEU A 264 17.14 2.81 3.46
CA LEU A 264 17.52 4.22 3.69
C LEU A 264 16.51 5.21 3.08
N ILE A 265 16.00 4.90 1.88
CA ILE A 265 14.97 5.73 1.23
C ILE A 265 13.66 5.73 2.01
N SER A 266 13.30 4.59 2.60
CA SER A 266 12.10 4.46 3.42
C SER A 266 12.23 5.26 4.72
N GLU A 267 13.42 5.27 5.34
CA GLU A 267 13.69 6.02 6.58
C GLU A 267 13.69 7.54 6.38
N VAL A 268 14.21 8.02 5.25
CA VAL A 268 14.15 9.47 4.97
C VAL A 268 12.71 9.93 4.72
N ALA A 269 11.85 9.07 4.18
CA ALA A 269 10.43 9.35 4.04
C ALA A 269 9.69 9.39 5.40
N SER A 270 10.01 8.48 6.33
CA SER A 270 9.45 8.50 7.70
C SER A 270 9.92 9.74 8.48
N PHE A 271 11.21 10.05 8.45
CA PHE A 271 11.81 11.21 9.13
C PHE A 271 11.29 12.56 8.62
N LEU A 272 10.90 12.66 7.35
CA LEU A 272 10.28 13.86 6.80
C LEU A 272 8.80 14.02 7.19
N SER A 273 8.10 12.90 7.36
CA SER A 273 6.70 12.89 7.74
C SER A 273 6.51 13.41 9.17
N THR A 274 7.54 13.29 10.03
CA THR A 274 7.56 13.83 11.39
C THR A 274 7.95 15.32 11.46
N LEU A 275 8.54 15.89 10.39
CA LEU A 275 9.00 17.30 10.34
C LEU A 275 8.02 18.28 9.66
N GLN A 276 6.89 17.80 9.12
CA GLN A 276 5.89 18.68 8.51
C GLN A 276 5.08 19.44 9.60
N THR A 277 5.39 20.72 9.75
CA THR A 277 4.69 21.68 10.62
C THR A 277 3.28 22.02 10.11
N PRO A 278 2.32 22.34 11.01
CA PRO A 278 0.97 22.73 10.62
C PRO A 278 0.96 24.12 9.96
N GLY A 279 0.69 24.20 8.66
CA GLY A 279 0.49 25.51 8.02
C GLY A 279 0.65 25.64 6.49
N SER A 280 1.01 24.61 5.73
CA SER A 280 1.10 24.74 4.27
C SER A 280 -0.17 24.19 3.58
N PRO A 281 -0.78 24.95 2.64
CA PRO A 281 -2.09 24.60 2.09
C PRO A 281 -2.00 23.40 1.14
N GLY A 282 -2.62 22.28 1.53
CA GLY A 282 -2.84 21.13 0.65
C GLY A 282 -3.80 21.48 -0.51
N PRO A 283 -3.72 20.75 -1.64
CA PRO A 283 -4.55 21.03 -2.81
C PRO A 283 -6.03 20.83 -2.48
N ALA A 284 -6.83 21.84 -2.84
CA ALA A 284 -8.26 21.93 -2.54
C ALA A 284 -9.06 20.73 -3.08
N THR A 285 -9.75 20.04 -2.19
CA THR A 285 -10.76 19.03 -2.53
C THR A 285 -12.13 19.68 -2.70
N THR A 286 -12.52 19.93 -3.95
CA THR A 286 -13.85 20.43 -4.31
C THR A 286 -14.89 19.34 -4.07
N ARG A 287 -15.84 19.57 -3.16
CA ARG A 287 -16.99 18.70 -2.90
C ARG A 287 -18.08 18.95 -3.95
N HIS A 288 -18.53 17.93 -4.68
CA HIS A 288 -19.72 18.00 -5.52
C HIS A 288 -20.72 16.87 -5.20
N LEU A 289 -21.97 17.28 -4.98
CA LEU A 289 -23.15 16.49 -4.58
C LEU A 289 -23.78 15.74 -5.78
N LEU A 290 -24.41 14.59 -5.53
CA LEU A 290 -25.13 13.72 -6.48
C LEU A 290 -26.46 14.32 -7.00
N ASP A 291 -26.86 13.93 -8.22
CA ASP A 291 -28.11 14.36 -8.92
C ASP A 291 -29.12 13.20 -9.08
N THR A 292 -30.36 13.51 -9.47
CA THR A 292 -31.61 12.71 -9.37
C THR A 292 -31.66 11.42 -10.20
N ASP A 293 -30.69 11.17 -11.07
CA ASP A 293 -30.67 10.00 -11.97
C ASP A 293 -29.86 8.81 -11.40
N GLY A 294 -29.35 8.92 -10.17
CA GLY A 294 -28.63 7.84 -9.49
C GLY A 294 -27.18 7.64 -9.96
N PHE A 295 -26.57 8.62 -10.62
CA PHE A 295 -25.14 8.64 -11.00
C PHE A 295 -24.42 9.89 -10.43
N PRO A 296 -23.13 9.79 -10.01
CA PRO A 296 -22.35 10.93 -9.52
C PRO A 296 -22.16 12.08 -10.54
N THR A 297 -22.23 13.32 -10.06
CA THR A 297 -22.09 14.56 -10.86
C THR A 297 -20.69 14.81 -11.42
N TRP A 298 -19.66 14.16 -10.87
CA TRP A 298 -18.28 14.25 -11.38
C TRP A 298 -18.03 13.41 -12.64
N MET A 299 -18.96 12.53 -13.01
CA MET A 299 -18.87 11.78 -14.27
C MET A 299 -19.46 12.64 -15.39
N SER A 300 -18.59 13.24 -16.21
CA SER A 300 -18.99 14.09 -17.34
C SER A 300 -19.88 13.33 -18.34
N HIS A 301 -20.68 14.05 -19.12
CA HIS A 301 -21.48 13.43 -20.18
C HIS A 301 -20.59 12.71 -21.21
N GLU A 302 -19.37 13.21 -21.48
CA GLU A 302 -18.35 12.52 -22.29
C GLU A 302 -17.91 11.18 -21.68
N ASP A 303 -17.62 11.11 -20.38
CA ASP A 303 -17.16 9.89 -19.70
C ASP A 303 -18.25 8.81 -19.62
N ARG A 304 -19.51 9.24 -19.47
CA ARG A 304 -20.70 8.36 -19.58
C ARG A 304 -20.87 7.80 -20.99
N ARG A 305 -20.46 8.57 -22.00
CA ARG A 305 -20.43 8.17 -23.42
C ARG A 305 -19.26 7.23 -23.68
N MET A 306 -18.08 7.45 -23.10
CA MET A 306 -16.89 6.60 -23.26
C MET A 306 -17.05 5.17 -22.73
N LEU A 307 -17.88 4.98 -21.69
CA LEU A 307 -18.24 3.63 -21.19
C LEU A 307 -19.33 2.93 -22.04
N LYS A 308 -19.95 3.65 -22.98
CA LYS A 308 -20.97 3.13 -23.92
C LYS A 308 -20.60 3.28 -25.40
N ALA A 309 -19.46 3.88 -25.72
CA ALA A 309 -19.03 4.17 -27.08
C ALA A 309 -18.08 3.07 -27.58
N SER A 310 -18.62 2.22 -28.45
CA SER A 310 -17.90 1.88 -29.67
C SER A 310 -17.47 3.19 -30.37
N ASP A 311 -16.24 3.24 -30.86
CA ASP A 311 -15.69 4.26 -31.76
C ASP A 311 -15.42 5.68 -31.20
N VAL A 312 -14.47 5.81 -30.27
CA VAL A 312 -13.64 7.03 -30.24
C VAL A 312 -12.34 6.75 -30.98
N LYS A 313 -12.31 7.17 -32.25
CA LYS A 313 -11.14 7.15 -33.12
C LYS A 313 -10.17 8.23 -32.64
N LEU A 314 -9.11 7.84 -31.94
CA LEU A 314 -8.01 8.76 -31.62
C LEU A 314 -7.36 9.18 -32.94
N THR A 315 -7.34 10.48 -33.26
CA THR A 315 -6.66 10.96 -34.47
C THR A 315 -5.16 10.75 -34.29
N PRO A 316 -4.48 9.95 -35.15
CA PRO A 316 -3.04 9.81 -35.07
C PRO A 316 -2.40 11.12 -35.54
N ASN A 317 -1.65 11.77 -34.66
CA ASN A 317 -0.84 12.93 -34.99
C ASN A 317 0.60 12.63 -34.56
N VAL A 318 1.46 12.28 -35.51
CA VAL A 318 2.90 12.33 -35.27
C VAL A 318 3.30 13.79 -35.24
N THR A 319 3.67 14.30 -34.07
CA THR A 319 4.47 15.53 -33.94
C THR A 319 5.49 15.25 -32.85
N VAL A 320 6.77 15.28 -33.22
CA VAL A 320 7.88 14.97 -32.34
C VAL A 320 8.73 16.22 -32.20
N ALA A 321 9.03 16.63 -30.97
CA ALA A 321 10.08 17.60 -30.73
C ALA A 321 11.44 16.94 -31.02
N LYS A 322 12.41 17.68 -31.55
CA LYS A 322 13.73 17.15 -31.96
C LYS A 322 14.50 16.41 -30.85
N ASP A 323 14.09 16.56 -29.60
CA ASP A 323 14.66 15.93 -28.40
C ASP A 323 14.03 14.56 -28.05
N GLY A 324 13.04 14.10 -28.82
CA GLY A 324 12.32 12.84 -28.56
C GLY A 324 11.17 12.97 -27.55
N SER A 325 10.85 14.17 -27.09
CA SER A 325 9.67 14.42 -26.25
C SER A 325 8.37 14.43 -27.08
N GLY A 326 7.36 13.70 -26.62
CA GLY A 326 6.05 13.57 -27.26
C GLY A 326 5.32 12.27 -26.91
N LYS A 327 3.98 12.24 -27.02
CA LYS A 327 3.20 10.99 -26.94
C LYS A 327 3.18 10.33 -28.31
N PHE A 328 3.80 9.16 -28.45
CA PHE A 328 3.81 8.41 -29.71
C PHE A 328 2.58 7.51 -29.77
N VAL A 329 1.57 7.87 -30.56
CA VAL A 329 0.34 7.07 -30.66
C VAL A 329 0.34 6.26 -31.96
N ILE A 330 0.42 4.94 -31.84
CA ILE A 330 0.37 3.97 -32.93
C ILE A 330 -1.01 3.33 -32.96
N TYR A 331 -1.71 3.50 -34.08
CA TYR A 331 -2.97 2.81 -34.35
C TYR A 331 -2.72 1.54 -35.15
N VAL A 332 -3.18 0.41 -34.63
CA VAL A 332 -3.07 -0.90 -35.26
C VAL A 332 -4.46 -1.32 -35.73
N LYS A 333 -4.63 -1.47 -37.05
CA LYS A 333 -5.91 -1.92 -37.62
C LYS A 333 -6.22 -3.37 -37.22
N GLU A 334 -7.45 -3.80 -37.45
CA GLU A 334 -7.79 -5.22 -37.31
C GLU A 334 -6.89 -6.09 -38.19
N GLY A 335 -6.37 -7.18 -37.61
CA GLY A 335 -5.38 -8.04 -38.23
C GLY A 335 -4.65 -8.89 -37.19
N VAL A 336 -4.12 -10.02 -37.65
CA VAL A 336 -3.20 -10.86 -36.88
C VAL A 336 -1.80 -10.62 -37.42
N TYR A 337 -0.93 -10.09 -36.57
CA TYR A 337 0.44 -9.69 -36.87
C TYR A 337 1.39 -10.73 -36.26
N ASP A 338 1.86 -11.67 -37.08
CA ASP A 338 2.80 -12.73 -36.66
C ASP A 338 4.24 -12.19 -36.68
N GLU A 339 4.55 -11.41 -35.65
CA GLU A 339 5.82 -10.71 -35.49
C GLU A 339 6.19 -10.58 -34.01
N THR A 340 7.50 -10.56 -33.72
CA THR A 340 7.99 -10.20 -32.39
C THR A 340 8.23 -8.70 -32.31
N VAL A 341 7.54 -8.02 -31.39
CA VAL A 341 7.66 -6.56 -31.22
C VAL A 341 8.32 -6.23 -29.89
N ILE A 342 9.33 -5.35 -29.92
CA ILE A 342 10.03 -4.87 -28.72
C ILE A 342 9.99 -3.34 -28.72
N VAL A 343 9.27 -2.75 -27.76
CA VAL A 343 9.32 -1.31 -27.47
C VAL A 343 10.48 -1.07 -26.52
N THR A 344 11.61 -0.62 -27.05
CA THR A 344 12.87 -0.49 -26.29
C THR A 344 12.82 0.63 -25.25
N LYS A 345 13.76 0.67 -24.30
CA LYS A 345 13.83 1.72 -23.26
C LYS A 345 13.85 3.15 -23.81
N LYS A 346 14.44 3.35 -25.00
CA LYS A 346 14.51 4.65 -25.69
C LYS A 346 13.15 5.15 -26.21
N MET A 347 12.16 4.26 -26.31
CA MET A 347 10.83 4.55 -26.83
C MET A 347 9.86 4.86 -25.68
N VAL A 348 10.05 6.03 -25.05
CA VAL A 348 9.21 6.48 -23.92
C VAL A 348 7.84 6.98 -24.38
N ASN A 349 6.81 6.83 -23.53
CA ASN A 349 5.45 7.30 -23.74
C ASN A 349 4.79 6.81 -25.05
N VAL A 350 5.13 5.60 -25.49
CA VAL A 350 4.48 4.95 -26.64
C VAL A 350 3.11 4.42 -26.23
N THR A 351 2.09 4.82 -26.97
CA THR A 351 0.73 4.28 -26.88
C THR A 351 0.43 3.46 -28.14
N ILE A 352 0.07 2.20 -27.99
CA ILE A 352 -0.43 1.34 -29.07
C ILE A 352 -1.91 1.09 -28.81
N TYR A 353 -2.77 1.34 -29.81
CA TYR A 353 -4.17 0.98 -29.70
C TYR A 353 -4.73 0.29 -30.94
N GLY A 354 -5.64 -0.67 -30.72
CA GLY A 354 -6.23 -1.50 -31.76
C GLY A 354 -7.71 -1.23 -32.02
N ASP A 355 -8.25 -1.87 -33.07
CA ASP A 355 -9.70 -1.92 -33.37
C ASP A 355 -10.50 -2.79 -32.40
N GLY A 356 -9.82 -3.45 -31.46
CA GLY A 356 -10.40 -4.35 -30.49
C GLY A 356 -9.42 -5.45 -30.12
N SER A 357 -9.41 -5.88 -28.85
CA SER A 357 -8.42 -6.84 -28.35
C SER A 357 -8.55 -8.27 -28.90
N GLN A 358 -9.63 -8.55 -29.62
CA GLN A 358 -9.83 -9.79 -30.38
C GLN A 358 -9.65 -9.61 -31.89
N LYS A 359 -9.35 -8.39 -32.34
CA LYS A 359 -9.24 -8.02 -33.75
C LYS A 359 -7.82 -7.65 -34.14
N SER A 360 -7.16 -6.79 -33.36
CA SER A 360 -5.78 -6.34 -33.58
C SER A 360 -4.87 -7.14 -32.65
N ILE A 361 -4.18 -8.15 -33.19
CA ILE A 361 -3.47 -9.15 -32.38
C ILE A 361 -2.02 -9.26 -32.84
N ILE A 362 -1.09 -8.99 -31.94
CA ILE A 362 0.33 -9.37 -32.11
C ILE A 362 0.47 -10.81 -31.60
N THR A 363 1.05 -11.68 -32.42
CA THR A 363 1.18 -13.11 -32.12
C THR A 363 2.59 -13.63 -32.38
N GLY A 364 2.97 -14.67 -31.65
CA GLY A 364 4.18 -15.45 -31.87
C GLY A 364 4.07 -16.87 -31.30
N LYS A 365 5.15 -17.65 -31.36
CA LYS A 365 5.17 -19.07 -30.92
C LYS A 365 6.50 -19.54 -30.32
N LYS A 366 7.39 -18.61 -29.97
CA LYS A 366 8.66 -18.94 -29.30
C LYS A 366 8.37 -19.58 -27.93
N ASN A 367 9.15 -20.57 -27.55
CA ASN A 367 8.92 -21.37 -26.35
C ASN A 367 10.19 -22.07 -25.85
N PHE A 368 10.15 -22.52 -24.60
CA PHE A 368 11.27 -23.16 -23.91
C PHE A 368 11.66 -24.51 -24.50
N VAL A 369 10.71 -25.37 -24.86
CA VAL A 369 10.98 -26.71 -25.41
C VAL A 369 11.78 -26.65 -26.71
N ASP A 370 11.54 -25.64 -27.54
CA ASP A 370 12.26 -25.43 -28.80
C ASP A 370 13.60 -24.69 -28.61
N GLY A 371 14.09 -24.56 -27.37
CA GLY A 371 15.40 -24.00 -27.04
C GLY A 371 15.43 -22.50 -26.81
N VAL A 372 14.27 -21.81 -26.75
CA VAL A 372 14.20 -20.37 -26.47
C VAL A 372 13.90 -20.14 -25.00
N ARG A 373 14.82 -19.52 -24.27
CA ARG A 373 14.66 -19.28 -22.83
C ARG A 373 13.49 -18.34 -22.56
N THR A 374 12.80 -18.53 -21.43
CA THR A 374 11.55 -17.83 -21.09
C THR A 374 11.59 -16.31 -21.35
N PHE A 375 12.68 -15.64 -20.97
CA PHE A 375 12.88 -14.20 -21.17
C PHE A 375 12.75 -13.76 -22.65
N GLU A 376 13.20 -14.59 -23.59
CA GLU A 376 13.23 -14.34 -25.03
C GLU A 376 11.98 -14.88 -25.77
N THR A 377 11.11 -15.63 -25.08
CA THR A 377 9.89 -16.22 -25.70
C THR A 377 8.79 -15.19 -25.97
N ALA A 378 8.89 -14.00 -25.39
CA ALA A 378 7.86 -12.97 -25.45
C ALA A 378 7.52 -12.58 -26.91
N SER A 379 6.24 -12.71 -27.29
CA SER A 379 5.76 -12.23 -28.59
C SER A 379 5.72 -10.70 -28.64
N PHE A 380 5.42 -10.07 -27.51
CA PHE A 380 5.49 -8.62 -27.33
C PHE A 380 6.30 -8.27 -26.07
N ALA A 381 7.20 -7.30 -26.16
CA ALA A 381 7.92 -6.76 -25.00
C ALA A 381 7.83 -5.23 -24.95
N ALA A 382 7.54 -4.68 -23.77
CA ALA A 382 7.57 -3.23 -23.53
C ALA A 382 8.51 -2.88 -22.39
N LEU A 383 9.56 -2.14 -22.73
CA LEU A 383 10.62 -1.67 -21.84
C LEU A 383 10.56 -0.15 -21.64
N GLY A 384 10.21 0.61 -22.68
CA GLY A 384 10.12 2.06 -22.64
C GLY A 384 9.10 2.57 -21.62
N GLU A 385 9.52 3.50 -20.77
CA GLU A 385 8.70 4.07 -19.69
C GLU A 385 7.38 4.69 -20.20
N GLY A 386 6.30 4.55 -19.43
CA GLY A 386 5.01 5.15 -19.75
C GLY A 386 4.28 4.49 -20.93
N PHE A 387 4.59 3.22 -21.21
CA PHE A 387 3.94 2.48 -22.29
C PHE A 387 2.44 2.33 -22.02
N MET A 388 1.61 2.51 -23.05
CA MET A 388 0.17 2.27 -22.98
C MET A 388 -0.29 1.33 -24.09
N GLY A 389 -0.90 0.20 -23.73
CA GLY A 389 -1.63 -0.66 -24.65
C GLY A 389 -3.15 -0.47 -24.47
N LYS A 390 -3.90 -0.28 -25.56
CA LYS A 390 -5.37 -0.18 -25.50
C LYS A 390 -6.04 -1.03 -26.57
N ALA A 391 -7.02 -1.84 -26.20
CA ALA A 391 -7.80 -2.63 -27.17
C ALA A 391 -6.92 -3.48 -28.11
N MET A 392 -5.82 -4.02 -27.59
CA MET A 392 -4.87 -4.88 -28.31
C MET A 392 -4.90 -6.31 -27.78
N GLY A 393 -4.65 -7.28 -28.66
CA GLY A 393 -4.38 -8.67 -28.32
C GLY A 393 -2.88 -8.98 -28.39
N PHE A 394 -2.38 -9.70 -27.40
CA PHE A 394 -1.02 -10.24 -27.35
C PHE A 394 -1.12 -11.74 -27.12
N ARG A 395 -0.57 -12.54 -28.03
CA ARG A 395 -0.79 -13.99 -28.05
C ARG A 395 0.52 -14.76 -28.25
N ASN A 396 0.68 -15.85 -27.52
CA ASN A 396 1.65 -16.88 -27.83
C ASN A 396 0.91 -18.21 -28.13
N THR A 397 1.12 -18.76 -29.32
CA THR A 397 0.42 -19.95 -29.83
C THR A 397 1.21 -21.25 -29.68
N ALA A 398 2.29 -21.28 -28.88
CA ALA A 398 3.15 -22.46 -28.75
C ALA A 398 2.40 -23.71 -28.24
N GLY A 399 1.42 -23.54 -27.34
CA GLY A 399 0.64 -24.65 -26.77
C GLY A 399 1.18 -25.13 -25.40
N PRO A 400 0.39 -25.91 -24.64
CA PRO A 400 0.76 -26.37 -23.31
C PRO A 400 1.90 -27.42 -23.32
N GLU A 401 2.09 -28.15 -24.42
CA GLU A 401 3.18 -29.11 -24.65
C GLU A 401 4.55 -28.45 -24.79
N LYS A 402 4.59 -27.13 -25.02
CA LYS A 402 5.81 -26.35 -25.23
C LYS A 402 6.34 -25.66 -23.98
N HIS A 403 5.70 -25.91 -22.83
CA HIS A 403 6.04 -25.29 -21.54
C HIS A 403 6.05 -23.75 -21.63
N GLN A 404 7.05 -23.07 -21.06
CA GLN A 404 7.09 -21.62 -20.94
C GLN A 404 7.05 -20.93 -22.31
N ALA A 405 6.04 -20.08 -22.53
CA ALA A 405 5.83 -19.38 -23.79
C ALA A 405 5.10 -18.04 -23.56
N VAL A 406 5.86 -16.96 -23.44
CA VAL A 406 5.35 -15.65 -23.02
C VAL A 406 4.61 -14.95 -24.17
N ALA A 407 3.39 -14.46 -23.90
CA ALA A 407 2.63 -13.62 -24.83
C ALA A 407 3.08 -12.16 -24.74
N ALA A 408 3.21 -11.63 -23.52
CA ALA A 408 3.72 -10.28 -23.29
C ALA A 408 4.67 -10.21 -22.09
N ARG A 409 5.80 -9.51 -22.24
CA ARG A 409 6.77 -9.22 -21.18
C ARG A 409 6.88 -7.73 -20.93
N ILE A 410 6.55 -7.29 -19.73
CA ILE A 410 6.46 -5.87 -19.38
C ILE A 410 7.55 -5.50 -18.37
N GLN A 411 8.49 -4.68 -18.81
CA GLN A 411 9.53 -4.03 -18.00
C GLN A 411 9.33 -2.51 -17.93
N SER A 412 8.31 -1.97 -18.58
CA SER A 412 8.02 -0.53 -18.58
C SER A 412 7.47 -0.07 -17.22
N ASP A 413 8.13 0.91 -16.60
CA ASP A 413 7.54 1.62 -15.46
C ASP A 413 6.37 2.48 -15.93
N ARG A 414 5.35 2.61 -15.07
CA ARG A 414 4.10 3.30 -15.36
C ARG A 414 3.35 2.73 -16.58
N ALA A 415 3.49 1.43 -16.83
CA ALA A 415 2.83 0.77 -17.94
C ALA A 415 1.32 0.63 -17.69
N ILE A 416 0.51 0.89 -18.72
CA ILE A 416 -0.96 0.83 -18.64
C ILE A 416 -1.52 -0.06 -19.75
N PHE A 417 -2.39 -0.99 -19.39
CA PHE A 417 -3.13 -1.80 -20.35
C PHE A 417 -4.63 -1.64 -20.12
N VAL A 418 -5.38 -1.21 -21.14
CA VAL A 418 -6.83 -1.00 -21.05
C VAL A 418 -7.56 -1.81 -22.10
N ASN A 419 -8.49 -2.67 -21.68
CA ASN A 419 -9.26 -3.52 -22.59
C ASN A 419 -8.37 -4.39 -23.49
N CYS A 420 -7.19 -4.80 -23.00
CA CYS A 420 -6.27 -5.67 -23.72
C CYS A 420 -6.53 -7.14 -23.43
N ARG A 421 -5.99 -8.01 -24.27
CA ARG A 421 -6.13 -9.46 -24.15
C ARG A 421 -4.76 -10.13 -24.24
N PHE A 422 -4.45 -10.98 -23.27
CA PHE A 422 -3.21 -11.75 -23.19
C PHE A 422 -3.58 -13.23 -23.25
N GLU A 423 -3.08 -13.95 -24.24
CA GLU A 423 -3.46 -15.33 -24.52
C GLU A 423 -2.25 -16.23 -24.68
N GLY A 424 -2.16 -17.25 -23.82
CA GLY A 424 -1.14 -18.27 -23.87
C GLY A 424 -1.58 -19.52 -23.11
N TYR A 425 -0.60 -20.29 -22.65
CA TYR A 425 -0.76 -21.40 -21.72
C TYR A 425 0.12 -21.13 -20.50
N GLN A 426 1.29 -21.75 -20.42
CA GLN A 426 2.25 -21.51 -19.35
C GLN A 426 2.98 -20.17 -19.56
N ASP A 427 3.14 -19.39 -18.50
CA ASP A 427 3.90 -18.12 -18.47
C ASP A 427 3.33 -17.03 -19.40
N THR A 428 2.00 -16.93 -19.52
CA THR A 428 1.34 -16.04 -20.51
C THR A 428 1.74 -14.56 -20.38
N LEU A 429 1.64 -13.99 -19.18
CA LEU A 429 1.97 -12.58 -18.92
C LEU A 429 3.13 -12.50 -17.94
N TYR A 430 4.27 -12.01 -18.42
CA TYR A 430 5.44 -11.72 -17.60
C TYR A 430 5.41 -10.25 -17.17
N ALA A 431 4.75 -9.97 -16.06
CA ALA A 431 4.77 -8.66 -15.39
C ALA A 431 6.09 -8.53 -14.61
N GLN A 432 7.17 -8.27 -15.35
CA GLN A 432 8.54 -8.53 -14.89
C GLN A 432 8.99 -7.61 -13.76
N THR A 433 8.82 -6.29 -13.92
CA THR A 433 9.31 -5.28 -12.97
C THR A 433 8.55 -3.94 -13.08
N HIS A 434 8.83 -3.00 -12.17
CA HIS A 434 8.26 -1.65 -12.06
C HIS A 434 6.73 -1.61 -11.83
N ARG A 435 6.13 -0.42 -11.94
CA ARG A 435 4.71 -0.18 -11.69
C ARG A 435 3.87 -0.42 -12.94
N GLN A 436 2.81 -1.21 -12.81
CA GLN A 436 1.97 -1.61 -13.94
C GLN A 436 0.48 -1.61 -13.56
N PHE A 437 -0.38 -1.15 -14.47
CA PHE A 437 -1.82 -1.13 -14.26
C PHE A 437 -2.59 -1.78 -15.42
N TYR A 438 -3.36 -2.82 -15.11
CA TYR A 438 -4.16 -3.56 -16.08
C TYR A 438 -5.64 -3.37 -15.76
N ARG A 439 -6.40 -2.78 -16.69
CA ARG A 439 -7.80 -2.42 -16.50
C ARG A 439 -8.69 -3.06 -17.56
N SER A 440 -9.70 -3.82 -17.10
CA SER A 440 -10.66 -4.47 -17.99
C SER A 440 -10.00 -5.40 -19.02
N CYS A 441 -8.89 -6.02 -18.66
CA CYS A 441 -8.17 -6.93 -19.53
C CYS A 441 -8.72 -8.35 -19.43
N VAL A 442 -8.41 -9.17 -20.43
CA VAL A 442 -8.58 -10.64 -20.35
C VAL A 442 -7.20 -11.28 -20.36
N ILE A 443 -6.92 -12.14 -19.39
CA ILE A 443 -5.66 -12.85 -19.28
C ILE A 443 -5.99 -14.34 -19.20
N ALA A 444 -5.51 -15.12 -20.15
CA ALA A 444 -5.86 -16.53 -20.29
C ALA A 444 -4.62 -17.42 -20.36
N GLY A 445 -4.54 -18.43 -19.49
CA GLY A 445 -3.42 -19.37 -19.44
C GLY A 445 -3.64 -20.54 -18.49
N THR A 446 -2.57 -21.25 -18.15
CA THR A 446 -2.59 -22.50 -17.35
C THR A 446 -1.67 -22.43 -16.13
N VAL A 447 -0.38 -22.72 -16.31
CA VAL A 447 0.64 -22.73 -15.26
C VAL A 447 1.26 -21.34 -15.19
N ASP A 448 1.30 -20.76 -13.98
CA ASP A 448 1.98 -19.50 -13.68
C ASP A 448 1.68 -18.36 -14.67
N PHE A 449 0.43 -18.27 -15.14
CA PHE A 449 0.14 -17.48 -16.34
C PHE A 449 0.18 -15.95 -16.11
N ILE A 450 0.27 -15.51 -14.85
CA ILE A 450 0.71 -14.17 -14.44
C ILE A 450 1.90 -14.34 -13.51
N PHE A 451 3.09 -13.94 -13.95
CA PHE A 451 4.31 -14.12 -13.16
C PHE A 451 5.26 -12.94 -13.30
N GLY A 452 6.23 -12.86 -12.39
CA GLY A 452 7.21 -11.78 -12.33
C GLY A 452 7.18 -11.03 -11.00
N ASP A 453 7.83 -9.87 -10.98
CA ASP A 453 8.06 -9.09 -9.77
C ASP A 453 7.73 -7.60 -9.96
N ALA A 454 6.75 -7.30 -10.81
CA ALA A 454 6.21 -5.95 -10.88
C ALA A 454 5.38 -5.59 -9.63
N ALA A 455 5.27 -4.29 -9.35
CA ALA A 455 4.15 -3.74 -8.60
C ALA A 455 2.97 -3.60 -9.57
N ALA A 456 2.10 -4.61 -9.62
CA ALA A 456 1.04 -4.67 -10.62
C ALA A 456 -0.36 -4.78 -10.01
N ILE A 457 -1.27 -3.89 -10.45
CA ILE A 457 -2.70 -3.99 -10.13
C ILE A 457 -3.48 -4.41 -11.37
N PHE A 458 -4.22 -5.51 -11.23
CA PHE A 458 -5.20 -6.00 -12.17
C PHE A 458 -6.58 -5.64 -11.66
N GLN A 459 -7.28 -4.75 -12.37
CA GLN A 459 -8.58 -4.25 -11.94
C GLN A 459 -9.67 -4.55 -12.97
N ASN A 460 -10.74 -5.20 -12.51
CA ASN A 460 -11.87 -5.60 -13.38
C ASN A 460 -11.44 -6.49 -14.56
N CYS A 461 -10.43 -7.33 -14.35
CA CYS A 461 -9.93 -8.24 -15.37
C CYS A 461 -10.68 -9.58 -15.31
N ASN A 462 -10.80 -10.25 -16.45
CA ASN A 462 -11.19 -11.66 -16.50
C ASN A 462 -9.93 -12.52 -16.56
N LEU A 463 -9.74 -13.37 -15.55
CA LEU A 463 -8.66 -14.33 -15.45
C LEU A 463 -9.20 -15.69 -15.86
N VAL A 464 -8.87 -16.13 -17.07
CA VAL A 464 -9.45 -17.30 -17.72
C VAL A 464 -8.50 -18.48 -17.60
N VAL A 465 -8.84 -19.42 -16.71
CA VAL A 465 -8.05 -20.62 -16.47
C VAL A 465 -8.36 -21.65 -17.55
N ARG A 466 -7.38 -22.00 -18.37
CA ARG A 466 -7.53 -22.90 -19.52
C ARG A 466 -7.31 -24.35 -19.12
N LYS A 467 -7.68 -25.29 -20.00
CA LYS A 467 -7.33 -26.71 -19.83
C LYS A 467 -5.82 -26.88 -20.07
N PRO A 468 -5.04 -27.37 -19.07
CA PRO A 468 -3.64 -27.73 -19.26
C PRO A 468 -3.50 -29.16 -19.80
N LEU A 469 -2.29 -29.73 -19.77
CA LEU A 469 -2.11 -31.17 -19.94
C LEU A 469 -2.71 -31.94 -18.76
N ASP A 470 -3.10 -33.20 -18.98
CA ASP A 470 -3.86 -33.97 -17.98
C ASP A 470 -3.09 -34.23 -16.66
N ASN A 471 -1.75 -34.12 -16.66
CA ASN A 471 -0.87 -34.28 -15.49
C ASN A 471 -0.41 -32.95 -14.87
N GLN A 472 -0.92 -31.82 -15.35
CA GLN A 472 -0.58 -30.50 -14.86
C GLN A 472 -1.66 -29.94 -13.94
N GLN A 473 -1.31 -28.89 -13.23
CA GLN A 473 -2.22 -28.09 -12.42
C GLN A 473 -2.20 -26.66 -12.95
N ASN A 474 -3.28 -25.91 -12.71
CA ASN A 474 -3.31 -24.51 -13.10
C ASN A 474 -2.95 -23.62 -11.93
N ILE A 475 -2.19 -22.56 -12.19
CA ILE A 475 -1.76 -21.58 -11.21
C ILE A 475 -1.95 -20.21 -11.82
N VAL A 476 -2.80 -19.38 -11.21
CA VAL A 476 -3.08 -18.03 -11.71
C VAL A 476 -1.85 -17.13 -11.57
N THR A 477 -1.22 -17.11 -10.40
CA THR A 477 -0.06 -16.24 -10.13
C THR A 477 1.18 -16.96 -9.63
N ALA A 478 2.35 -16.54 -10.12
CA ALA A 478 3.66 -16.90 -9.54
C ALA A 478 4.49 -15.63 -9.32
N GLN A 479 4.28 -14.97 -8.18
CA GLN A 479 4.92 -13.69 -7.88
C GLN A 479 6.34 -13.90 -7.34
N GLY A 480 7.28 -13.09 -7.83
CA GLY A 480 8.73 -13.30 -7.72
C GLY A 480 9.50 -12.36 -6.78
N ARG A 481 8.88 -11.79 -5.76
CA ARG A 481 9.57 -10.87 -4.82
C ARG A 481 10.63 -11.58 -3.99
N THR A 482 11.85 -11.04 -3.98
CA THR A 482 13.02 -11.67 -3.34
C THR A 482 13.48 -11.00 -2.05
N ASP A 483 12.96 -9.82 -1.75
CA ASP A 483 13.31 -9.04 -0.58
C ASP A 483 12.06 -8.37 0.02
N VAL A 484 12.01 -8.29 1.34
CA VAL A 484 10.88 -7.74 2.08
C VAL A 484 10.68 -6.24 1.82
N ARG A 485 11.78 -5.52 1.52
CA ARG A 485 11.82 -4.06 1.28
C ARG A 485 11.35 -3.69 -0.13
N GLU A 486 11.24 -4.65 -1.04
CA GLU A 486 10.67 -4.40 -2.35
C GLU A 486 9.20 -3.99 -2.24
N THR A 487 8.82 -2.97 -3.01
CA THR A 487 7.44 -2.44 -3.07
C THR A 487 6.54 -3.22 -4.05
N THR A 488 7.04 -4.35 -4.56
CA THR A 488 6.45 -5.15 -5.64
C THR A 488 5.39 -6.14 -5.14
N GLY A 489 4.56 -6.66 -6.04
CA GLY A 489 3.46 -7.55 -5.67
C GLY A 489 2.32 -7.47 -6.67
N PHE A 490 1.47 -8.50 -6.65
CA PHE A 490 0.29 -8.57 -7.50
C PHE A 490 -0.98 -8.33 -6.70
N VAL A 491 -1.79 -7.39 -7.17
CA VAL A 491 -3.11 -7.10 -6.60
C VAL A 491 -4.17 -7.34 -7.66
N LEU A 492 -5.07 -8.28 -7.40
CA LEU A 492 -6.16 -8.65 -8.30
C LEU A 492 -7.47 -8.15 -7.67
N GLN A 493 -7.91 -6.97 -8.09
CA GLN A 493 -9.04 -6.25 -7.52
C GLN A 493 -10.27 -6.29 -8.43
N ASN A 494 -11.41 -6.70 -7.89
CA ASN A 494 -12.68 -6.75 -8.62
C ASN A 494 -12.55 -7.55 -9.94
N CYS A 495 -11.69 -8.58 -9.95
CA CYS A 495 -11.49 -9.46 -11.09
C CYS A 495 -12.51 -10.60 -11.07
N ARG A 496 -12.59 -11.35 -12.17
CA ARG A 496 -13.32 -12.61 -12.24
C ARG A 496 -12.37 -13.75 -12.58
N VAL A 497 -12.25 -14.73 -11.70
CA VAL A 497 -11.48 -15.96 -11.92
C VAL A 497 -12.44 -17.04 -12.41
N MET A 498 -12.27 -17.48 -13.65
CA MET A 498 -13.24 -18.34 -14.33
C MET A 498 -12.56 -19.43 -15.17
N ALA A 499 -13.26 -20.55 -15.38
CA ALA A 499 -12.77 -21.61 -16.25
C ALA A 499 -13.07 -21.30 -17.73
N ASP A 500 -12.13 -21.62 -18.60
CA ASP A 500 -12.40 -21.81 -20.02
C ASP A 500 -13.36 -22.99 -20.23
N LYS A 501 -14.14 -22.93 -21.32
CA LYS A 501 -15.12 -23.97 -21.65
C LYS A 501 -14.53 -25.38 -21.72
N ALA A 502 -13.27 -25.51 -22.17
CA ALA A 502 -12.59 -26.80 -22.26
C ALA A 502 -12.17 -27.38 -20.89
N LEU A 503 -12.01 -26.52 -19.87
CA LEU A 503 -11.66 -26.94 -18.51
C LEU A 503 -12.89 -27.40 -17.72
N VAL A 504 -14.07 -26.79 -17.95
CA VAL A 504 -15.30 -27.06 -17.19
C VAL A 504 -15.62 -28.56 -17.01
N PRO A 505 -15.57 -29.42 -18.05
CA PRO A 505 -15.90 -30.84 -17.91
C PRO A 505 -14.90 -31.65 -17.07
N VAL A 506 -13.69 -31.11 -16.83
CA VAL A 506 -12.58 -31.81 -16.16
C VAL A 506 -12.02 -31.04 -14.97
N LYS A 507 -12.67 -29.94 -14.55
CA LYS A 507 -12.21 -29.06 -13.45
C LYS A 507 -12.08 -29.77 -12.10
N GLU A 508 -12.83 -30.85 -11.88
CA GLU A 508 -12.72 -31.69 -10.68
C GLU A 508 -11.47 -32.60 -10.71
N LYS A 509 -10.96 -32.91 -11.90
CA LYS A 509 -9.76 -33.74 -12.09
C LYS A 509 -8.49 -32.90 -12.09
N ILE A 510 -8.57 -31.68 -12.62
CA ILE A 510 -7.44 -30.77 -12.79
C ILE A 510 -7.55 -29.65 -11.74
N ARG A 511 -6.67 -29.71 -10.73
CA ARG A 511 -6.65 -28.71 -9.66
C ARG A 511 -6.16 -27.37 -10.20
N SER A 512 -6.84 -26.30 -9.77
CA SER A 512 -6.43 -24.92 -10.06
C SER A 512 -6.26 -24.13 -8.77
N TYR A 513 -5.24 -23.27 -8.71
CA TYR A 513 -4.85 -22.50 -7.53
C TYR A 513 -4.72 -21.01 -7.87
N LEU A 514 -4.95 -20.15 -6.88
CA LEU A 514 -4.75 -18.70 -6.98
C LEU A 514 -3.28 -18.35 -7.23
N GLY A 515 -2.36 -19.06 -6.58
CA GLY A 515 -0.93 -18.82 -6.79
C GLY A 515 0.01 -19.78 -6.08
N ARG A 516 1.31 -19.63 -6.36
CA ARG A 516 2.43 -20.32 -5.69
C ARG A 516 3.67 -19.43 -5.57
N PRO A 517 4.44 -19.50 -4.48
CA PRO A 517 5.48 -18.53 -4.18
C PRO A 517 6.76 -18.81 -4.98
N TRP A 518 6.90 -18.20 -6.16
CA TRP A 518 8.11 -18.39 -6.99
C TRP A 518 9.39 -17.97 -6.25
N LYS A 519 9.29 -16.97 -5.37
CA LYS A 519 10.38 -16.45 -4.54
C LYS A 519 9.96 -16.28 -3.08
N GLU A 520 10.95 -16.12 -2.20
CA GLU A 520 10.84 -16.23 -0.75
C GLU A 520 9.84 -15.24 -0.13
N PHE A 521 9.72 -14.03 -0.67
CA PHE A 521 8.84 -12.98 -0.14
C PHE A 521 7.61 -12.75 -1.02
N SER A 522 7.21 -13.77 -1.80
CA SER A 522 6.12 -13.68 -2.77
C SER A 522 4.88 -12.98 -2.20
N ARG A 523 4.35 -11.99 -2.93
CA ARG A 523 3.23 -11.16 -2.45
C ARG A 523 2.10 -11.07 -3.47
N THR A 524 0.96 -11.67 -3.14
CA THR A 524 -0.24 -11.68 -4.00
C THR A 524 -1.51 -11.47 -3.20
N ILE A 525 -2.38 -10.57 -3.66
CA ILE A 525 -3.63 -10.20 -2.99
C ILE A 525 -4.79 -10.36 -3.97
N PHE A 526 -5.78 -11.16 -3.62
CA PHE A 526 -7.08 -11.22 -4.31
C PHE A 526 -8.12 -10.50 -3.48
N MET A 527 -8.68 -9.40 -4.01
CA MET A 527 -9.65 -8.61 -3.28
C MET A 527 -10.87 -8.22 -4.09
N GLU A 528 -12.04 -8.22 -3.46
CA GLU A 528 -13.34 -7.85 -4.04
C GLU A 528 -13.65 -8.61 -5.35
N SER A 529 -13.03 -9.78 -5.57
CA SER A 529 -13.09 -10.51 -6.83
C SER A 529 -14.12 -11.64 -6.79
N ASP A 530 -14.68 -11.99 -7.96
CA ASP A 530 -15.56 -13.14 -8.13
C ASP A 530 -14.74 -14.37 -8.54
N ILE A 531 -14.71 -15.39 -7.68
CA ILE A 531 -13.92 -16.62 -7.85
C ILE A 531 -14.91 -17.77 -8.06
N GLU A 532 -14.98 -18.28 -9.29
CA GLU A 532 -15.83 -19.42 -9.63
C GLU A 532 -15.38 -20.72 -8.95
N ASP A 533 -16.20 -21.77 -9.05
CA ASP A 533 -15.97 -23.11 -8.50
C ASP A 533 -14.89 -23.89 -9.28
N ILE A 534 -13.74 -23.26 -9.49
CA ILE A 534 -12.59 -23.82 -10.22
C ILE A 534 -11.33 -23.85 -9.35
N ILE A 535 -11.28 -23.00 -8.32
CA ILE A 535 -10.16 -22.92 -7.39
C ILE A 535 -10.31 -24.00 -6.32
N HIS A 536 -9.27 -24.81 -6.15
CA HIS A 536 -9.21 -25.85 -5.14
C HIS A 536 -9.39 -25.24 -3.73
N PRO A 537 -10.05 -25.93 -2.77
CA PRO A 537 -10.31 -25.39 -1.43
C PRO A 537 -9.07 -24.87 -0.69
N ASP A 538 -7.91 -25.50 -0.88
CA ASP A 538 -6.61 -25.03 -0.35
C ASP A 538 -6.29 -23.59 -0.78
N GLY A 539 -6.78 -23.17 -1.94
CA GLY A 539 -6.61 -21.83 -2.54
C GLY A 539 -5.24 -21.62 -3.16
N TRP A 540 -4.18 -21.98 -2.44
CA TRP A 540 -2.78 -21.71 -2.79
C TRP A 540 -1.97 -23.01 -2.81
N MET A 541 -0.93 -23.05 -3.64
CA MET A 541 -0.06 -24.22 -3.78
C MET A 541 1.37 -23.90 -3.32
N PRO A 542 2.03 -24.80 -2.56
CA PRO A 542 3.45 -24.64 -2.26
C PRO A 542 4.28 -24.59 -3.55
N TRP A 543 5.42 -23.90 -3.52
CA TRP A 543 6.40 -24.01 -4.60
C TRP A 543 7.16 -25.34 -4.48
N GLU A 544 7.79 -25.56 -3.32
CA GLU A 544 8.51 -26.77 -2.98
C GLU A 544 8.62 -26.90 -1.45
N GLY A 545 8.08 -27.98 -0.88
CA GLY A 545 8.09 -28.20 0.57
C GLY A 545 7.58 -26.99 1.37
N GLU A 546 8.34 -26.58 2.38
CA GLU A 546 8.04 -25.45 3.26
C GLU A 546 8.65 -24.11 2.77
N PHE A 547 9.22 -24.06 1.57
CA PHE A 547 9.84 -22.84 1.03
C PHE A 547 8.83 -21.68 0.98
N ALA A 548 9.25 -20.52 1.46
CA ALA A 548 8.51 -19.26 1.49
C ALA A 548 7.23 -19.23 2.35
N LEU A 549 6.74 -20.35 2.89
CA LEU A 549 5.41 -20.42 3.52
C LEU A 549 5.26 -19.51 4.75
N LYS A 550 6.38 -19.19 5.42
CA LYS A 550 6.43 -18.28 6.57
C LYS A 550 6.59 -16.81 6.19
N THR A 551 7.24 -16.53 5.05
CA THR A 551 7.72 -15.20 4.65
C THR A 551 6.89 -14.56 3.54
N LEU A 552 6.16 -15.36 2.76
CA LEU A 552 5.23 -14.88 1.74
C LEU A 552 4.10 -14.04 2.37
N TYR A 553 3.45 -13.22 1.55
CA TYR A 553 2.24 -12.49 1.91
C TYR A 553 1.14 -12.78 0.90
N TYR A 554 0.29 -13.76 1.21
CA TYR A 554 -0.87 -14.11 0.40
C TYR A 554 -2.15 -13.71 1.11
N ALA A 555 -2.95 -12.87 0.46
CA ALA A 555 -4.14 -12.30 1.10
C ALA A 555 -5.41 -12.43 0.27
N GLU A 556 -6.52 -12.64 0.96
CA GLU A 556 -7.88 -12.59 0.39
C GLU A 556 -8.74 -11.57 1.16
N TYR A 557 -9.45 -10.70 0.44
CA TYR A 557 -10.39 -9.73 1.02
C TYR A 557 -11.71 -9.68 0.27
N ASN A 558 -12.83 -9.92 0.95
CA ASN A 558 -14.19 -9.70 0.43
C ASN A 558 -14.46 -10.32 -0.97
N ASN A 559 -13.85 -11.48 -1.24
CA ASN A 559 -14.07 -12.22 -2.48
C ASN A 559 -15.43 -12.93 -2.45
N LYS A 560 -16.05 -13.08 -3.62
CA LYS A 560 -17.37 -13.71 -3.81
C LYS A 560 -17.23 -14.89 -4.77
N GLY A 561 -18.31 -15.65 -4.94
CA GLY A 561 -18.34 -16.83 -5.79
C GLY A 561 -18.08 -18.12 -5.01
N ALA A 562 -18.27 -19.26 -5.67
CA ALA A 562 -18.20 -20.56 -5.02
C ALA A 562 -16.76 -20.95 -4.60
N GLY A 563 -15.74 -20.45 -5.30
CA GLY A 563 -14.33 -20.69 -4.99
C GLY A 563 -13.73 -19.74 -3.95
N SER A 564 -14.49 -18.77 -3.43
CA SER A 564 -13.98 -17.76 -2.48
C SER A 564 -14.05 -18.18 -1.00
N LYS A 565 -14.53 -19.38 -0.70
CA LYS A 565 -14.62 -19.88 0.69
C LYS A 565 -13.22 -20.07 1.29
N THR A 566 -12.95 -19.42 2.41
CA THR A 566 -11.62 -19.42 3.04
C THR A 566 -11.44 -20.46 4.16
N THR A 567 -12.51 -21.14 4.57
CA THR A 567 -12.51 -22.05 5.74
C THR A 567 -11.54 -23.22 5.61
N ALA A 568 -11.35 -23.72 4.38
CA ALA A 568 -10.50 -24.87 4.04
C ALA A 568 -9.14 -24.45 3.45
N ARG A 569 -8.81 -23.16 3.46
CA ARG A 569 -7.52 -22.67 2.93
C ARG A 569 -6.36 -23.21 3.75
N VAL A 570 -5.20 -23.25 3.10
CA VAL A 570 -3.90 -23.54 3.72
C VAL A 570 -3.69 -22.75 5.00
N LYS A 571 -2.93 -23.33 5.95
CA LYS A 571 -2.67 -22.74 7.28
C LYS A 571 -1.26 -22.15 7.40
N TRP A 572 -0.70 -21.66 6.29
CA TRP A 572 0.63 -21.08 6.27
C TRP A 572 0.67 -19.75 7.03
N PRO A 573 1.73 -19.44 7.79
CA PRO A 573 1.84 -18.16 8.48
C PRO A 573 1.77 -16.94 7.54
N GLY A 574 2.24 -17.10 6.31
CA GLY A 574 2.17 -16.06 5.28
C GLY A 574 0.79 -15.86 4.62
N TYR A 575 -0.17 -16.76 4.85
CA TYR A 575 -1.53 -16.63 4.31
C TYR A 575 -2.47 -15.92 5.30
N LYS A 576 -3.23 -14.93 4.81
CA LYS A 576 -4.12 -14.11 5.63
C LYS A 576 -5.46 -13.83 4.95
N VAL A 577 -6.54 -13.89 5.71
CA VAL A 577 -7.80 -13.22 5.34
C VAL A 577 -7.76 -11.85 6.00
N ILE A 578 -7.60 -10.81 5.19
CA ILE A 578 -7.32 -9.46 5.68
C ILE A 578 -8.63 -8.67 5.88
N ASP A 579 -8.57 -7.59 6.64
CA ASP A 579 -9.69 -6.67 6.82
C ASP A 579 -9.64 -5.50 5.82
N LYS A 580 -10.57 -4.55 5.99
CA LYS A 580 -10.66 -3.37 5.11
C LYS A 580 -9.47 -2.43 5.24
N GLN A 581 -8.93 -2.25 6.45
CA GLN A 581 -7.83 -1.33 6.71
C GLN A 581 -6.56 -1.84 6.06
N GLU A 582 -6.29 -3.14 6.19
CA GLU A 582 -5.17 -3.79 5.53
C GLU A 582 -5.37 -3.82 4.01
N ALA A 583 -6.59 -4.10 3.52
CA ALA A 583 -6.89 -4.05 2.09
C ALA A 583 -6.70 -2.65 1.48
N ASN A 584 -6.90 -1.57 2.25
CA ASN A 584 -6.69 -0.19 1.78
C ASN A 584 -5.25 0.04 1.31
N LYS A 585 -4.27 -0.60 1.95
CA LYS A 585 -2.85 -0.50 1.59
C LYS A 585 -2.56 -1.00 0.16
N PHE A 586 -3.40 -1.89 -0.36
CA PHE A 586 -3.28 -2.48 -1.69
C PHE A 586 -4.13 -1.80 -2.77
N THR A 587 -4.79 -0.69 -2.45
CA THR A 587 -5.52 0.11 -3.45
C THR A 587 -4.57 0.85 -4.39
N VAL A 588 -5.08 1.30 -5.54
CA VAL A 588 -4.27 1.98 -6.56
C VAL A 588 -3.51 3.19 -6.00
N GLU A 589 -4.13 3.97 -5.12
CA GLU A 589 -3.51 5.19 -4.56
C GLU A 589 -2.31 4.88 -3.65
N ASN A 590 -2.41 3.81 -2.86
CA ASN A 590 -1.40 3.45 -1.87
C ASN A 590 -0.32 2.52 -2.45
N PHE A 591 -0.72 1.57 -3.30
CA PHE A 591 0.18 0.55 -3.84
C PHE A 591 0.89 0.96 -5.13
N LEU A 592 0.28 1.84 -5.94
CA LEU A 592 0.91 2.44 -7.12
C LEU A 592 1.05 3.96 -6.93
N PRO A 593 1.84 4.40 -5.94
CA PRO A 593 1.96 5.81 -5.61
C PRO A 593 2.48 6.62 -6.81
N GLY A 594 1.95 7.84 -6.92
CA GLY A 594 2.26 8.81 -7.97
C GLY A 594 1.03 9.25 -8.76
N SER A 595 1.08 10.46 -9.32
CA SER A 595 -0.03 11.07 -10.07
C SER A 595 -0.13 10.59 -11.53
N TRP A 596 0.72 9.64 -11.95
CA TRP A 596 0.85 9.19 -13.34
C TRP A 596 -0.43 8.56 -13.90
N LEU A 597 -1.24 7.89 -13.07
CA LEU A 597 -2.55 7.36 -13.48
C LEU A 597 -3.62 8.46 -13.60
N ASN A 598 -3.49 9.60 -12.90
CA ASN A 598 -4.44 10.71 -12.99
C ASN A 598 -4.36 11.40 -14.36
N ALA A 599 -3.15 11.53 -14.91
CA ALA A 599 -2.90 12.21 -16.18
C ALA A 599 -3.42 11.45 -17.42
N THR A 600 -3.91 10.22 -17.26
CA THR A 600 -4.30 9.34 -18.39
C THR A 600 -5.81 9.22 -18.58
N GLY A 601 -6.61 9.67 -17.61
CA GLY A 601 -8.08 9.56 -17.66
C GLY A 601 -8.60 8.12 -17.58
N VAL A 602 -7.75 7.12 -17.28
CA VAL A 602 -8.17 5.71 -17.18
C VAL A 602 -9.01 5.51 -15.91
N PRO A 603 -10.25 4.98 -16.02
CA PRO A 603 -11.11 4.78 -14.86
C PRO A 603 -10.52 3.77 -13.87
N ARG A 604 -10.48 4.15 -12.60
CA ARG A 604 -10.01 3.32 -11.50
C ARG A 604 -11.13 3.13 -10.47
N LEU A 605 -11.30 1.92 -9.98
CA LEU A 605 -12.14 1.71 -8.79
C LEU A 605 -11.34 2.20 -7.59
N MET A 606 -11.92 3.16 -6.87
CA MET A 606 -11.51 3.47 -5.51
C MET A 606 -12.32 2.58 -4.56
N MET A 607 -11.72 2.17 -3.44
CA MET A 607 -12.47 1.43 -2.44
C MET A 607 -13.65 2.28 -1.98
N LYS A 608 -14.86 1.71 -1.93
CA LYS A 608 -16.01 2.43 -1.39
C LYS A 608 -15.76 2.69 0.09
N VAL A 609 -15.28 3.88 0.41
CA VAL A 609 -15.41 4.44 1.75
C VAL A 609 -16.89 4.74 1.91
N THR A 610 -17.67 3.75 2.32
CA THR A 610 -18.98 3.98 2.91
C THR A 610 -18.73 4.79 4.16
N SER A 611 -18.81 6.12 4.04
CA SER A 611 -18.89 7.00 5.19
C SER A 611 -20.09 6.53 6.02
N PHE A 612 -19.84 6.03 7.23
CA PHE A 612 -20.83 5.54 8.19
C PHE A 612 -21.80 6.65 8.69
N THR A 613 -21.72 7.85 8.12
CA THR A 613 -22.41 9.06 8.58
C THR A 613 -23.89 9.13 8.17
N ALA A 614 -24.33 8.38 7.16
CA ALA A 614 -25.72 8.47 6.67
C ALA A 614 -26.71 7.58 7.45
N LEU A 615 -26.29 6.43 7.98
CA LEU A 615 -27.19 5.53 8.72
C LEU A 615 -27.50 6.03 10.15
N ASN A 616 -26.51 6.65 10.81
CA ASN A 616 -26.69 7.16 12.18
C ASN A 616 -27.63 8.39 12.24
N LYS A 617 -27.71 9.21 11.19
CA LYS A 617 -28.64 10.34 11.14
C LYS A 617 -30.09 9.89 10.91
N LEU A 618 -30.31 8.79 10.19
CA LEU A 618 -31.67 8.26 9.99
C LEU A 618 -32.19 7.54 11.24
N MET A 619 -31.32 6.82 11.98
CA MET A 619 -31.70 6.16 13.22
C MET A 619 -31.95 7.15 14.38
N SER A 620 -31.18 8.23 14.46
CA SER A 620 -31.38 9.28 15.47
C SER A 620 -32.68 10.05 15.25
N LEU A 621 -33.12 10.23 14.01
CA LEU A 621 -34.40 10.87 13.69
C LEU A 621 -35.62 9.96 13.94
N LEU A 622 -35.46 8.64 13.77
CA LEU A 622 -36.51 7.65 14.06
C LEU A 622 -36.71 7.41 15.56
N LEU A 623 -35.67 7.54 16.38
CA LEU A 623 -35.76 7.42 17.84
C LEU A 623 -36.41 8.64 18.51
N LEU A 624 -36.28 9.84 17.93
CA LEU A 624 -36.92 11.07 18.42
C LEU A 624 -38.45 11.11 18.17
N VAL A 625 -38.96 10.38 17.16
CA VAL A 625 -40.40 10.33 16.86
C VAL A 625 -41.10 9.22 17.64
N ALA A 626 -40.41 8.14 17.99
CA ALA A 626 -40.98 7.05 18.81
C ALA A 626 -41.05 7.38 20.32
N GLY A 627 -40.26 8.35 20.80
CA GLY A 627 -40.19 8.72 22.22
C GLY A 627 -41.37 9.54 22.77
N PHE A 628 -42.26 10.04 21.92
CA PHE A 628 -43.38 10.90 22.34
C PHE A 628 -44.74 10.19 22.49
N ALA A 629 -44.82 8.87 22.24
CA ALA A 629 -46.09 8.15 22.20
C ALA A 629 -46.36 7.19 23.38
N LEU A 630 -45.49 7.11 24.40
CA LEU A 630 -45.65 6.19 25.52
C LEU A 630 -45.41 6.85 26.88
N VAL A 631 -46.25 7.82 27.24
CA VAL A 631 -46.44 8.22 28.65
C VAL A 631 -47.95 8.31 28.90
N ASN A 632 -48.57 7.18 29.26
CA ASN A 632 -49.71 7.13 30.16
C ASN A 632 -50.09 5.68 30.52
N ASN A 633 -49.80 5.34 31.77
CA ASN A 633 -50.50 4.42 32.69
C ASN A 633 -49.58 3.43 33.41
N ASN A 634 -49.49 3.63 34.71
CA ASN A 634 -48.89 2.74 35.71
C ASN A 634 -49.58 1.36 35.70
N SER A 635 -48.78 0.29 35.75
CA SER A 635 -48.67 -0.56 36.94
C SER A 635 -47.72 -1.75 36.70
N LEU A 636 -46.59 -1.71 37.40
CA LEU A 636 -45.98 -2.80 38.17
C LEU A 636 -45.76 -4.19 37.52
N ALA A 637 -44.54 -4.41 37.05
CA ALA A 637 -43.76 -5.61 37.39
C ALA A 637 -42.27 -5.31 37.18
N THR A 638 -41.48 -5.43 38.25
CA THR A 638 -40.05 -5.18 38.32
C THR A 638 -39.24 -6.22 37.56
N THR A 639 -38.50 -5.78 36.55
CA THR A 639 -37.18 -6.34 36.20
C THR A 639 -36.30 -5.18 35.76
N GLU A 640 -35.38 -4.78 36.65
CA GLU A 640 -34.35 -3.78 36.36
C GLU A 640 -33.47 -4.26 35.18
N THR A 641 -33.56 -3.58 34.04
CA THR A 641 -32.46 -3.56 33.06
C THR A 641 -31.65 -2.28 33.30
N GLN A 642 -30.47 -2.44 33.90
CA GLN A 642 -29.49 -1.36 34.09
C GLN A 642 -29.18 -0.64 32.77
N GLU A 643 -29.54 0.64 32.65
CA GLU A 643 -28.82 1.55 31.77
C GLU A 643 -27.40 1.73 32.35
N GLY A 644 -26.40 1.13 31.70
CA GLY A 644 -25.02 1.22 32.15
C GLY A 644 -24.50 2.67 32.19
N ASP A 645 -23.73 2.98 33.23
CA ASP A 645 -23.03 4.26 33.39
C ASP A 645 -22.02 4.54 32.24
N LEU A 646 -21.52 5.77 32.16
CA LEU A 646 -20.62 6.18 31.06
C LEU A 646 -19.38 5.29 30.97
N VAL A 647 -18.83 4.84 32.11
CA VAL A 647 -17.71 3.92 32.15
C VAL A 647 -18.06 2.60 31.47
N SER A 648 -19.20 1.98 31.80
CA SER A 648 -19.61 0.72 31.15
C SER A 648 -19.93 0.89 29.66
N LYS A 649 -20.53 2.02 29.27
CA LYS A 649 -20.80 2.32 27.85
C LYS A 649 -19.51 2.50 27.04
N THR A 650 -18.51 3.16 27.62
CA THR A 650 -17.20 3.38 27.02
C THR A 650 -16.41 2.07 26.95
N CYS A 651 -16.30 1.34 28.04
CA CYS A 651 -15.51 0.10 28.12
C CYS A 651 -16.07 -1.05 27.28
N LYS A 652 -17.37 -1.07 26.99
CA LYS A 652 -17.95 -2.04 26.03
C LYS A 652 -17.42 -1.88 24.60
N GLN A 653 -16.84 -0.74 24.26
CA GLN A 653 -16.28 -0.46 22.95
C GLN A 653 -14.77 -0.74 22.87
N THR A 654 -14.16 -1.18 23.98
CA THR A 654 -12.73 -1.50 24.03
C THR A 654 -12.52 -3.01 23.92
N LEU A 655 -11.35 -3.42 23.39
CA LEU A 655 -10.98 -4.83 23.24
C LEU A 655 -10.88 -5.55 24.59
N TYR A 656 -10.48 -4.82 25.64
CA TYR A 656 -10.28 -5.34 26.98
C TYR A 656 -11.27 -4.70 27.98
N SER A 657 -12.56 -4.89 27.71
CA SER A 657 -13.68 -4.28 28.45
C SER A 657 -13.63 -4.50 29.96
N GLN A 658 -13.27 -5.71 30.42
CA GLN A 658 -13.13 -6.01 31.85
C GLN A 658 -12.00 -5.21 32.52
N VAL A 659 -10.83 -5.12 31.87
CA VAL A 659 -9.69 -4.35 32.36
C VAL A 659 -9.98 -2.85 32.31
N CYS A 660 -10.69 -2.39 31.28
CA CYS A 660 -11.15 -1.00 31.17
C CYS A 660 -12.08 -0.64 32.35
N GLU A 661 -13.09 -1.47 32.62
CA GLU A 661 -14.05 -1.19 33.69
C GLU A 661 -13.38 -1.23 35.07
N SER A 662 -12.57 -2.26 35.36
CA SER A 662 -11.89 -2.36 36.66
C SER A 662 -10.89 -1.23 36.87
N SER A 663 -10.14 -0.84 35.83
CA SER A 663 -9.12 0.20 35.93
C SER A 663 -9.73 1.59 36.04
N LEU A 664 -10.71 1.95 35.20
CA LEU A 664 -11.35 3.27 35.29
C LEU A 664 -12.12 3.44 36.60
N ARG A 665 -12.83 2.40 37.07
CA ARG A 665 -13.57 2.45 38.35
C ARG A 665 -12.66 2.54 39.57
N SER A 666 -11.39 2.17 39.45
CA SER A 666 -10.41 2.33 40.52
C SER A 666 -10.09 3.79 40.81
N ASP A 667 -10.32 4.70 39.84
CA ASP A 667 -10.17 6.13 40.01
C ASP A 667 -11.52 6.80 40.34
N PRO A 668 -11.69 7.45 41.50
CA PRO A 668 -12.93 8.13 41.88
C PRO A 668 -13.40 9.19 40.88
N ARG A 669 -12.48 9.81 40.12
CA ARG A 669 -12.80 10.84 39.11
C ARG A 669 -13.68 10.29 37.99
N SER A 670 -13.59 8.98 37.71
CA SER A 670 -14.33 8.33 36.61
C SER A 670 -15.86 8.44 36.72
N LYS A 671 -16.40 8.58 37.94
CA LYS A 671 -17.85 8.71 38.18
C LYS A 671 -18.43 10.02 37.69
N THR A 672 -17.61 11.07 37.60
CA THR A 672 -18.01 12.43 37.26
C THR A 672 -17.38 12.95 35.98
N SER A 673 -16.43 12.20 35.40
CA SER A 673 -15.74 12.56 34.16
C SER A 673 -16.62 12.41 32.92
N ASP A 674 -16.45 13.31 31.96
CA ASP A 674 -16.91 13.10 30.59
C ASP A 674 -15.95 12.16 29.83
N LEU A 675 -16.24 11.87 28.56
CA LEU A 675 -15.45 10.93 27.76
C LEU A 675 -13.96 11.34 27.64
N ARG A 676 -13.68 12.65 27.62
CA ARG A 676 -12.31 13.17 27.58
C ARG A 676 -11.63 13.02 28.93
N GLY A 677 -12.35 13.26 30.02
CA GLY A 677 -11.89 12.97 31.38
C GLY A 677 -11.62 11.48 31.60
N LEU A 678 -12.40 10.59 31.00
CA LEU A 678 -12.13 9.14 31.02
C LEU A 678 -10.85 8.78 30.23
N ALA A 679 -10.60 9.43 29.09
CA ALA A 679 -9.33 9.28 28.37
C ALA A 679 -8.14 9.76 29.20
N GLY A 680 -8.28 10.89 29.91
CA GLY A 680 -7.25 11.40 30.82
C GLY A 680 -6.95 10.44 31.97
N ILE A 681 -8.00 9.87 32.58
CA ILE A 681 -7.83 8.86 33.63
C ILE A 681 -7.16 7.59 33.09
N ALA A 682 -7.54 7.12 31.89
CA ALA A 682 -6.90 5.97 31.26
C ALA A 682 -5.41 6.23 30.98
N LEU A 683 -5.05 7.44 30.56
CA LEU A 683 -3.67 7.86 30.36
C LEU A 683 -2.88 7.90 31.67
N ASP A 684 -3.42 8.51 32.72
CA ASP A 684 -2.81 8.53 34.06
C ASP A 684 -2.55 7.10 34.58
N LEU A 685 -3.50 6.18 34.35
CA LEU A 685 -3.37 4.78 34.75
C LEU A 685 -2.29 4.04 33.97
N SER A 686 -2.17 4.29 32.66
CA SER A 686 -1.08 3.75 31.84
C SER A 686 0.28 4.27 32.31
N ILE A 687 0.43 5.57 32.58
CA ILE A 687 1.67 6.16 33.11
C ILE A 687 2.03 5.54 34.45
N ALA A 688 1.07 5.48 35.39
CA ALA A 688 1.28 4.91 36.71
C ALA A 688 1.68 3.43 36.65
N ASN A 689 1.12 2.67 35.71
CA ASN A 689 1.51 1.29 35.49
C ASN A 689 2.92 1.17 34.89
N GLY A 690 3.25 1.98 33.88
CA GLY A 690 4.61 2.03 33.30
C GLY A 690 5.67 2.34 34.35
N VAL A 691 5.44 3.36 35.19
CA VAL A 691 6.35 3.71 36.30
C VAL A 691 6.49 2.56 37.30
N ARG A 692 5.40 1.86 37.62
CA ARG A 692 5.45 0.69 38.51
C ARG A 692 6.27 -0.45 37.90
N THR A 693 6.08 -0.73 36.61
CA THR A 693 6.83 -1.77 35.90
C THR A 693 8.32 -1.41 35.82
N LEU A 694 8.65 -0.15 35.53
CA LEU A 694 10.04 0.33 35.56
C LEU A 694 10.69 0.16 36.94
N SER A 695 9.96 0.46 38.02
CA SER A 695 10.45 0.22 39.38
C SER A 695 10.67 -1.28 39.67
N TYR A 696 9.80 -2.14 39.14
CA TYR A 696 9.93 -3.59 39.28
C TYR A 696 11.14 -4.12 38.51
N ILE A 697 11.37 -3.65 37.28
CA ILE A 697 12.56 -4.00 36.47
C ILE A 697 13.85 -3.60 37.21
N ASN A 698 13.90 -2.40 37.79
CA ASN A 698 15.05 -1.96 38.58
C ASN A 698 15.28 -2.84 39.82
N HIS A 699 14.20 -3.28 40.48
CA HIS A 699 14.31 -4.21 41.60
C HIS A 699 14.89 -5.56 41.16
N LEU A 700 14.36 -6.17 40.08
CA LEU A 700 14.89 -7.42 39.51
C LEU A 700 16.38 -7.30 39.15
N LYS A 701 16.78 -6.16 38.58
CA LYS A 701 18.19 -5.89 38.25
C LYS A 701 19.07 -5.83 39.50
N SER A 702 18.57 -5.22 40.58
CA SER A 702 19.28 -5.16 41.86
C SER A 702 19.40 -6.53 42.55
N GLU A 703 18.36 -7.37 42.48
CA GLU A 703 18.37 -8.72 43.04
C GLU A 703 19.30 -9.65 42.24
N ALA A 704 19.30 -9.54 40.91
CA ALA A 704 20.22 -10.28 40.05
C ALA A 704 21.68 -9.93 40.36
N ALA A 705 21.97 -8.66 40.65
CA ALA A 705 23.31 -8.21 41.06
C ALA A 705 23.72 -8.69 42.46
N ALA A 706 22.77 -8.80 43.40
CA ALA A 706 23.04 -9.22 44.78
C ALA A 706 23.27 -10.74 44.92
N ASN A 707 22.65 -11.54 44.07
CA ASN A 707 22.70 -13.02 44.16
C ASN A 707 23.89 -13.67 43.44
N ASN A 708 24.90 -12.90 43.03
CA ASN A 708 26.09 -13.38 42.31
C ASN A 708 25.72 -14.24 41.07
N ALA A 709 24.57 -13.95 40.46
CA ALA A 709 24.03 -14.73 39.35
C ALA A 709 24.78 -14.38 38.06
N THR A 710 25.48 -15.37 37.54
CA THR A 710 26.23 -15.39 36.28
C THR A 710 25.38 -15.22 35.00
N ASP A 711 24.09 -14.84 35.11
CA ASP A 711 23.21 -14.68 33.95
C ASP A 711 23.35 -13.28 33.34
N LEU A 712 24.48 -13.07 32.65
CA LEU A 712 24.78 -11.87 31.85
C LEU A 712 23.65 -11.53 30.87
N PHE A 713 22.91 -12.53 30.38
CA PHE A 713 21.78 -12.35 29.47
C PHE A 713 20.61 -11.66 30.18
N MET A 714 20.21 -12.13 31.37
CA MET A 714 19.13 -11.52 32.16
C MET A 714 19.46 -10.07 32.54
N SER A 715 20.70 -9.82 32.95
CA SER A 715 21.16 -8.46 33.32
C SER A 715 21.15 -7.49 32.12
N SER A 716 21.53 -7.97 30.93
CA SER A 716 21.44 -7.20 29.68
C SER A 716 19.99 -6.87 29.34
N CYS A 717 19.11 -7.88 29.30
CA CYS A 717 17.69 -7.70 28.97
C CYS A 717 17.00 -6.72 29.92
N LEU A 718 17.28 -6.82 31.24
CA LEU A 718 16.75 -5.89 32.23
C LEU A 718 17.30 -4.46 32.04
N SER A 719 18.52 -4.30 31.52
CA SER A 719 19.07 -2.97 31.22
C SER A 719 18.39 -2.35 30.01
N ASP A 720 18.19 -3.12 28.95
CA ASP A 720 17.50 -2.65 27.74
C ASP A 720 16.04 -2.31 28.07
N CYS A 721 15.38 -3.14 28.88
CA CYS A 721 14.04 -2.87 29.39
C CYS A 721 13.92 -1.60 30.23
N ILE A 722 14.95 -1.19 30.97
CA ILE A 722 14.93 0.09 31.71
C ILE A 722 14.89 1.27 30.75
N GLU A 723 15.66 1.21 29.66
CA GLU A 723 15.66 2.24 28.61
C GLU A 723 14.29 2.29 27.92
N GLN A 724 13.80 1.13 27.43
CA GLN A 724 12.51 1.04 26.76
C GLN A 724 11.35 1.53 27.64
N TYR A 725 11.29 1.15 28.92
CA TYR A 725 10.23 1.64 29.80
C TYR A 725 10.37 3.12 30.18
N SER A 726 11.59 3.67 30.15
CA SER A 726 11.78 5.12 30.35
C SER A 726 11.21 5.90 29.16
N ASP A 727 11.51 5.45 27.94
CA ASP A 727 11.00 6.03 26.70
C ASP A 727 9.46 5.88 26.60
N ALA A 728 8.93 4.70 26.98
CA ALA A 728 7.49 4.47 27.02
C ALA A 728 6.76 5.45 27.96
N ILE A 729 7.35 5.72 29.13
CA ILE A 729 6.79 6.65 30.10
C ILE A 729 6.88 8.10 29.60
N GLU A 730 7.97 8.48 28.93
CA GLU A 730 8.10 9.80 28.30
C GLU A 730 7.05 10.02 27.21
N ASN A 731 6.88 9.05 26.31
CA ASN A 731 5.84 9.05 25.28
C ASN A 731 4.42 9.21 25.89
N LEU A 732 4.14 8.53 26.99
CA LEU A 732 2.86 8.69 27.69
C LEU A 732 2.72 10.05 28.38
N HIS A 733 3.80 10.63 28.93
CA HIS A 733 3.74 11.99 29.48
C HIS A 733 3.48 13.04 28.38
N ASP A 734 4.12 12.93 27.23
CA ASP A 734 3.88 13.81 26.09
C ASP A 734 2.45 13.70 25.56
N SER A 735 1.84 12.52 25.71
CA SER A 735 0.43 12.29 25.38
C SER A 735 -0.53 13.16 26.21
N ILE A 736 -0.13 13.64 27.39
CA ILE A 736 -0.93 14.55 28.21
C ILE A 736 -1.12 15.89 27.47
N HIS A 737 -0.05 16.42 26.89
CA HIS A 737 -0.12 17.65 26.09
C HIS A 737 -1.00 17.45 24.86
N ALA A 738 -0.81 16.33 24.13
CA ALA A 738 -1.64 15.99 22.97
C ALA A 738 -3.12 15.84 23.33
N LEU A 739 -3.45 15.24 24.49
CA LEU A 739 -4.81 15.10 24.98
C LEU A 739 -5.43 16.47 25.30
N ASN A 740 -4.66 17.38 25.89
CA ASN A 740 -5.07 18.74 26.24
C ASN A 740 -5.28 19.64 25.01
N ASP A 741 -4.49 19.42 23.96
CA ASP A 741 -4.58 20.15 22.70
C ASP A 741 -5.62 19.56 21.74
N LYS A 742 -6.26 18.44 22.12
CA LYS A 742 -7.19 17.65 21.29
C LYS A 742 -6.53 17.13 20.01
N SER A 743 -5.21 16.94 20.03
CA SER A 743 -4.45 16.31 18.96
C SER A 743 -4.46 14.79 19.13
N TYR A 744 -5.62 14.18 18.85
CA TYR A 744 -5.84 12.75 19.09
C TYR A 744 -4.96 11.85 18.21
N ASP A 745 -4.57 12.30 17.01
CA ASP A 745 -3.63 11.57 16.15
C ASP A 745 -2.23 11.51 16.77
N THR A 746 -1.74 12.64 17.31
CA THR A 746 -0.46 12.70 18.04
C THR A 746 -0.49 11.83 19.29
N LEU A 747 -1.58 11.93 20.08
CA LEU A 747 -1.78 11.09 21.26
C LEU A 747 -1.72 9.61 20.88
N ASN A 748 -2.47 9.20 19.86
CA ASN A 748 -2.52 7.79 19.45
C ASN A 748 -1.16 7.29 18.97
N SER A 749 -0.38 8.13 18.28
CA SER A 749 0.99 7.81 17.87
C SER A 749 1.90 7.57 19.08
N LEU A 750 1.88 8.47 20.07
CA LEU A 750 2.71 8.38 21.28
C LEU A 750 2.34 7.18 22.16
N VAL A 751 1.03 6.92 22.35
CA VAL A 751 0.57 5.75 23.11
C VAL A 751 0.94 4.45 22.39
N THR A 752 0.91 4.42 21.05
CA THR A 752 1.34 3.25 20.27
C THR A 752 2.87 3.04 20.35
N ALA A 753 3.65 4.12 20.37
CA ALA A 753 5.09 4.06 20.61
C ALA A 753 5.38 3.43 21.98
N ALA A 754 4.72 3.90 23.05
CA ALA A 754 4.87 3.33 24.38
C ALA A 754 4.53 1.83 24.46
N MET A 755 3.53 1.36 23.71
CA MET A 755 3.23 -0.08 23.59
C MET A 755 4.36 -0.84 22.88
N THR A 756 4.94 -0.25 21.83
CA THR A 756 6.04 -0.84 21.07
C THR A 756 7.30 -0.97 21.91
N ASP A 757 7.60 0.03 22.74
CA ASP A 757 8.74 0.00 23.67
C ASP A 757 8.58 -1.13 24.70
N SER A 758 7.37 -1.32 25.25
CA SER A 758 7.04 -2.44 26.14
C SER A 758 7.16 -3.81 25.47
N ASP A 759 6.69 -3.94 24.23
CA ASP A 759 6.81 -5.18 23.44
C ASP A 759 8.28 -5.47 23.08
N THR A 760 9.07 -4.45 22.76
CA THR A 760 10.51 -4.58 22.48
C THR A 760 11.27 -5.08 23.70
N CYS A 761 10.94 -4.56 24.90
CA CYS A 761 11.45 -5.09 26.15
C CYS A 761 11.10 -6.57 26.35
N GLU A 762 9.87 -7.00 26.02
CA GLU A 762 9.46 -8.42 26.10
C GLU A 762 10.22 -9.31 25.10
N ASP A 763 10.43 -8.83 23.88
CA ASP A 763 11.07 -9.59 22.82
C ASP A 763 12.56 -9.85 23.08
N GLY A 764 13.24 -8.96 23.80
CA GLY A 764 14.63 -9.18 24.24
C GLY A 764 14.81 -10.48 25.05
N PHE A 765 13.84 -10.83 25.89
CA PHE A 765 13.88 -12.09 26.66
C PHE A 765 13.62 -13.33 25.80
N LYS A 766 12.96 -13.19 24.64
CA LYS A 766 12.62 -14.30 23.73
C LYS A 766 13.75 -14.66 22.76
N GLU A 767 14.82 -13.86 22.71
CA GLU A 767 16.01 -14.16 21.89
C GLU A 767 16.69 -15.48 22.29
N ARG A 768 16.47 -15.94 23.52
CA ARG A 768 16.91 -17.22 24.01
C ARG A 768 15.76 -18.22 24.10
N GLU A 769 15.83 -19.26 23.28
CA GLU A 769 14.81 -20.31 23.22
C GLU A 769 14.63 -21.00 24.59
N GLY A 770 13.38 -21.04 25.08
CA GLY A 770 13.03 -21.64 26.37
C GLY A 770 13.19 -20.74 27.60
N TYR A 771 13.49 -19.44 27.41
CA TYR A 771 13.56 -18.47 28.51
C TYR A 771 12.21 -17.77 28.71
N GLU A 772 11.67 -17.79 29.94
CA GLU A 772 10.43 -17.08 30.28
C GLU A 772 10.74 -15.68 30.82
N SER A 773 10.10 -14.66 30.26
CA SER A 773 10.27 -13.27 30.68
C SER A 773 9.59 -13.04 32.04
N PRO A 774 10.29 -12.46 33.04
CA PRO A 774 9.66 -12.06 34.29
C PRO A 774 8.70 -10.85 34.11
N LEU A 775 8.65 -10.29 32.91
CA LEU A 775 7.84 -9.13 32.55
C LEU A 775 6.64 -9.47 31.67
N THR A 776 6.42 -10.74 31.29
CA THR A 776 5.31 -11.13 30.41
C THR A 776 3.96 -10.64 30.94
N GLU A 777 3.66 -10.88 32.22
CA GLU A 777 2.38 -10.43 32.82
C GLU A 777 2.31 -8.89 32.98
N PRO A 778 3.33 -8.19 33.52
CA PRO A 778 3.39 -6.73 33.53
C PRO A 778 3.21 -6.09 32.16
N ASN A 779 3.91 -6.57 31.13
CA ASN A 779 3.88 -6.06 29.76
C ASN A 779 2.49 -6.26 29.14
N GLN A 780 1.89 -7.44 29.32
CA GLN A 780 0.53 -7.70 28.87
C GLN A 780 -0.50 -6.79 29.55
N TYR A 781 -0.35 -6.51 30.84
CA TYR A 781 -1.27 -5.62 31.55
C TYR A 781 -1.12 -4.16 31.08
N PHE A 782 0.12 -3.69 30.93
CA PHE A 782 0.44 -2.36 30.39
C PHE A 782 -0.13 -2.17 28.99
N SER A 783 0.10 -3.13 28.08
CA SER A 783 -0.44 -3.13 26.72
C SER A 783 -1.97 -3.09 26.69
N LYS A 784 -2.66 -3.81 27.59
CA LYS A 784 -4.12 -3.73 27.73
C LYS A 784 -4.61 -2.35 28.17
N LEU A 785 -3.89 -1.66 29.07
CA LEU A 785 -4.23 -0.30 29.50
C LEU A 785 -4.07 0.70 28.35
N CYS A 786 -2.93 0.67 27.65
CA CYS A 786 -2.68 1.52 26.48
C CYS A 786 -3.66 1.26 25.34
N SER A 787 -4.00 -0.01 25.06
CA SER A 787 -5.02 -0.37 24.08
C SER A 787 -6.42 0.16 24.45
N ASN A 788 -6.79 0.08 25.73
CA ASN A 788 -8.04 0.67 26.21
C ASN A 788 -8.02 2.20 26.07
N LEU A 789 -6.90 2.86 26.39
CA LEU A 789 -6.74 4.30 26.18
C LEU A 789 -6.95 4.69 24.72
N LEU A 790 -6.29 4.01 23.78
CA LEU A 790 -6.46 4.22 22.33
C LEU A 790 -7.92 4.05 21.88
N ALA A 791 -8.61 3.05 22.43
CA ALA A 791 -10.02 2.83 22.14
C ALA A 791 -10.91 3.95 22.71
N ILE A 792 -10.62 4.45 23.92
CA ILE A 792 -11.37 5.56 24.53
C ILE A 792 -11.12 6.86 23.75
N THR A 793 -9.89 7.13 23.32
CA THR A 793 -9.55 8.34 22.55
C THR A 793 -10.14 8.31 21.16
N ALA A 794 -10.29 7.14 20.54
CA ALA A 794 -11.00 6.97 19.27
C ALA A 794 -12.49 7.37 19.35
N LEU A 795 -13.10 7.38 20.54
CA LEU A 795 -14.48 7.84 20.73
C LEU A 795 -14.59 9.37 20.83
N LEU A 796 -13.46 10.09 20.91
CA LEU A 796 -13.40 11.56 20.94
C LEU A 796 -13.31 12.21 19.55
N VAL A 797 -13.11 11.39 18.50
CA VAL A 797 -13.02 11.77 17.08
C VAL A 797 -14.32 11.44 16.37
#